data_AF-A0A3L6P4T8-F1
#
_entry.id   AF-A0A3L6P4T8-F1
#
_cell.length_a   1.000
_cell.length_b   1.000
_cell.length_c   1.000
_cell.angle_alpha   90.00
_cell.angle_beta   90.00
_cell.angle_gamma   90.00
#
_symmetry.space_group_name_H-M   'P 1'
#
loop_
_entity.id
_entity.type
_entity.pdbx_description
1 polymer ?
#
loop_
_entity_poly.entity_id
_entity_poly.type
_entity_poly.pdbx_seq_one_letter_code
_entity_poly.pdbx_strand_id
1 'polypeptide(L)'
;MSITAWTDEDVRASLVPQKEFPTCSYRRGTRLGRGAYANVYKVLNVKTGGLFAGKVSPEYADHLRKEARNLTRLNHSQIVKFIDYCEDKHNPAASVLIMELCAGGSLQDKIHDNPAGLKGKDTLQVMLQVGQAVEYLHGKGLFHGDIKPRNIIIRSWSPVDVVVGDCAEVMKVEHIDRHKRPHGTRSYWSPYIEKYWRHSGKSDDIWALGISLLGMMAQWPCYLVKQEKLYQRKCVTHAQNLNTLNPGNDLVKILLRLLEWDHEKRITASELVRLTAERLEARPNFVEELKSPEGFQPLVFWRDSSQWENWTLSSLLMLRSILTPSRPSQSVLQTTLRSNIPLHLSRSFSSSVSVMSNQTQKLKPAARVQGQKKDVWSMINEAAASSPIQPIVNLGQGFFGYNPPDFILNAAKEALDRVECNQYAPAKGRPRLRKALADAYSPLWGRQLDPESEIIITTGANEGMLSAFMGFIEPGDEVIVFEPFFDQYISNIQMPGGKVVYVPLHPPETGATKNSSAADWTIDFDELEKAFTPRTKMIVINTPHNPVGKVFHKDELQKIADLAVKHQTIILSDEVYDRLFYVPFTRIANLSPEVEKLTLTVGSAGKNFYATGWRVGWLIGPPELIQPVTAAHTRICFSTPAPFQEAAAIGFEQADKNGFWDETIKEMKAKVDRLNEVFEELNLPVTYPEGGYFLLVNMAKVKLPEDYPFPPHVASRPRDFKLAWFLIQEIGVAAIPPTEFYTPNNAHLAEDYIRFAVCKNDDILEQAKERLRGLKKYIQE
;
A
#
# COMPACT_ATOMS: atom_id res chain seq x y z
N MET A 1 10.85 -0.08 21.48
CA MET A 1 10.70 -0.74 22.80
C MET A 1 11.91 -1.62 23.06
N SER A 2 12.39 -1.71 24.31
CA SER A 2 13.52 -2.57 24.64
C SER A 2 13.09 -4.03 24.66
N ILE A 3 13.43 -4.79 23.61
CA ILE A 3 13.16 -6.23 23.53
C ILE A 3 13.90 -7.01 24.63
N THR A 4 14.97 -6.45 25.20
CA THR A 4 15.83 -7.09 26.19
C THR A 4 15.38 -6.89 27.64
N ALA A 5 14.31 -6.12 27.91
CA ALA A 5 13.81 -5.86 29.26
C ALA A 5 12.31 -6.16 29.37
N TRP A 6 11.83 -6.78 30.45
CA TRP A 6 10.38 -6.98 30.65
C TRP A 6 9.70 -5.63 30.91
N THR A 7 8.76 -5.24 30.05
CA THR A 7 8.16 -3.90 30.07
C THR A 7 6.75 -3.90 30.66
N ASP A 8 6.21 -2.72 30.97
CA ASP A 8 4.79 -2.57 31.37
C ASP A 8 3.82 -3.04 30.29
N GLU A 9 4.23 -2.99 29.03
CA GLU A 9 3.45 -3.55 27.93
C GLU A 9 3.45 -5.07 27.96
N ASP A 10 4.58 -5.70 28.31
CA ASP A 10 4.64 -7.15 28.54
C ASP A 10 3.76 -7.55 29.73
N VAL A 11 3.71 -6.72 30.78
CA VAL A 11 2.80 -6.90 31.92
C VAL A 11 1.35 -6.84 31.46
N ARG A 12 0.94 -5.78 30.75
CA ARG A 12 -0.43 -5.66 30.22
C ARG A 12 -0.80 -6.81 29.31
N ALA A 13 0.10 -7.16 28.39
CA ALA A 13 -0.09 -8.29 27.49
C ALA A 13 -0.28 -9.60 28.26
N SER A 14 0.44 -9.80 29.37
CA SER A 14 0.31 -11.01 30.19
C SER A 14 -1.02 -11.17 30.92
N LEU A 15 -1.77 -10.08 31.12
CA LEU A 15 -3.09 -10.09 31.75
C LEU A 15 -4.19 -10.57 30.79
N VAL A 16 -3.94 -10.56 29.48
CA VAL A 16 -4.89 -11.02 28.46
C VAL A 16 -4.85 -12.55 28.38
N PRO A 17 -5.93 -13.27 28.77
CA PRO A 17 -5.97 -14.72 28.73
C PRO A 17 -5.86 -15.23 27.28
N GLN A 18 -5.03 -16.25 27.05
CA GLN A 18 -5.00 -16.98 25.79
C GLN A 18 -5.12 -18.48 26.04
N LYS A 19 -6.18 -19.09 25.49
CA LYS A 19 -6.46 -20.53 25.62
C LYS A 19 -5.35 -21.43 25.05
N GLU A 20 -4.48 -20.85 24.23
CA GLU A 20 -3.41 -21.53 23.47
C GLU A 20 -2.06 -21.51 24.19
N PHE A 21 -1.94 -20.77 25.30
CA PHE A 21 -0.70 -20.73 26.09
C PHE A 21 -0.84 -21.65 27.31
N PRO A 22 0.03 -22.66 27.49
CA PRO A 22 -0.13 -23.62 28.57
C PRO A 22 0.14 -22.99 29.94
N THR A 23 -0.50 -23.55 30.97
CA THR A 23 -0.18 -23.22 32.36
C THR A 23 1.21 -23.79 32.68
N CYS A 24 2.23 -22.93 32.74
CA CYS A 24 3.62 -23.34 32.95
C CYS A 24 4.44 -22.27 33.69
N SER A 25 5.75 -22.49 33.85
CA SER A 25 6.66 -21.54 34.53
C SER A 25 7.01 -20.30 33.69
N TYR A 26 6.35 -20.11 32.54
CA TYR A 26 6.55 -18.97 31.65
C TYR A 26 5.29 -18.12 31.58
N ARG A 27 5.49 -16.80 31.65
CA ARG A 27 4.44 -15.81 31.48
C ARG A 27 4.57 -15.18 30.09
N ARG A 28 3.49 -15.19 29.31
CA ARG A 28 3.44 -14.59 27.97
C ARG A 28 3.40 -13.06 28.06
N GLY A 29 4.26 -12.38 27.31
CA GLY A 29 4.30 -10.93 27.17
C GLY A 29 3.85 -10.50 25.77
N THR A 30 4.46 -9.46 25.22
CA THR A 30 4.15 -8.93 23.89
C THR A 30 4.49 -9.92 22.76
N ARG A 31 3.81 -9.77 21.62
CA ARG A 31 4.08 -10.59 20.43
C ARG A 31 5.31 -10.04 19.71
N LEU A 32 6.32 -10.90 19.51
CA LEU A 32 7.54 -10.57 18.78
C LEU A 32 7.39 -10.75 17.26
N GLY A 33 6.55 -11.70 16.84
CA GLY A 33 6.32 -11.95 15.42
C GLY A 33 5.16 -12.91 15.14
N ARG A 34 4.65 -12.87 13.90
CA ARG A 34 3.62 -13.78 13.40
C ARG A 34 4.11 -14.45 12.11
N GLY A 35 4.14 -15.78 12.11
CA GLY A 35 4.38 -16.60 10.92
C GLY A 35 3.06 -17.07 10.28
N ALA A 36 3.18 -17.88 9.23
CA ALA A 36 2.01 -18.47 8.55
C ALA A 36 1.22 -19.43 9.45
N TYR A 37 1.90 -20.12 10.37
CA TYR A 37 1.33 -21.20 11.18
C TYR A 37 1.54 -21.02 12.69
N ALA A 38 2.35 -20.04 13.12
CA ALA A 38 2.74 -19.87 14.52
C ALA A 38 2.89 -18.39 14.91
N ASN A 39 2.67 -18.10 16.19
CA ASN A 39 2.98 -16.80 16.80
C ASN A 39 4.19 -16.95 17.73
N VAL A 40 5.05 -15.93 17.76
CA VAL A 40 6.20 -15.87 18.67
C VAL A 40 5.98 -14.71 19.63
N TYR A 41 6.08 -14.99 20.92
CA TYR A 41 5.91 -14.04 22.01
C TYR A 41 7.20 -13.89 22.79
N LYS A 42 7.34 -12.74 23.44
CA LYS A 42 8.31 -12.58 24.52
C LYS A 42 7.76 -13.28 25.74
N VAL A 43 8.58 -14.05 26.43
CA VAL A 43 8.15 -14.81 27.60
C VAL A 43 9.11 -14.63 28.76
N LEU A 44 8.56 -14.49 29.95
CA LEU A 44 9.31 -14.36 31.21
C LEU A 44 9.24 -15.68 31.97
N ASN A 45 10.38 -16.26 32.30
CA ASN A 45 10.41 -17.36 33.26
C ASN A 45 10.18 -16.78 34.67
N VAL A 46 9.04 -17.11 35.29
CA VAL A 46 8.64 -16.51 36.58
C VAL A 46 9.50 -16.99 37.76
N LYS A 47 10.28 -18.07 37.60
CA LYS A 47 11.16 -18.60 38.64
C LYS A 47 12.55 -17.96 38.59
N THR A 48 13.10 -17.77 37.38
CA THR A 48 14.48 -17.30 37.20
C THR A 48 14.58 -15.82 36.84
N GLY A 49 13.48 -15.18 36.41
CA GLY A 49 13.46 -13.83 35.87
C GLY A 49 14.03 -13.73 34.45
N GLY A 50 14.41 -14.85 33.82
CA GLY A 50 14.99 -14.87 32.48
C GLY A 50 13.97 -14.55 31.39
N LEU A 51 14.43 -13.86 30.34
CA LEU A 51 13.64 -13.52 29.15
C LEU A 51 13.99 -14.40 27.96
N PHE A 52 12.94 -14.86 27.28
CA PHE A 52 13.03 -15.85 26.21
C PHE A 52 12.03 -15.53 25.08
N ALA A 53 12.14 -16.27 23.98
CA ALA A 53 11.12 -16.31 22.94
C ALA A 53 10.26 -17.56 23.11
N GLY A 54 8.94 -17.41 23.11
CA GLY A 54 7.96 -18.49 23.18
C GLY A 54 7.15 -18.61 21.89
N LYS A 55 7.32 -19.69 21.15
CA LYS A 55 6.56 -19.99 19.91
C LYS A 55 5.35 -20.85 20.26
N VAL A 56 4.17 -20.46 19.79
CA VAL A 56 2.90 -21.21 19.92
C VAL A 56 2.29 -21.45 18.54
N SER A 57 1.63 -22.61 18.37
CA SER A 57 1.12 -23.07 17.08
C SER A 57 -0.13 -23.95 17.27
N PRO A 58 -1.29 -23.36 17.63
CA PRO A 58 -2.45 -24.10 18.14
C PRO A 58 -3.03 -25.07 17.13
N GLU A 59 -3.12 -24.65 15.87
CA GLU A 59 -3.63 -25.45 14.75
C GLU A 59 -2.65 -26.54 14.29
N TYR A 60 -1.37 -26.43 14.71
CA TYR A 60 -0.28 -27.32 14.28
C TYR A 60 0.60 -27.75 15.46
N ALA A 61 -0.02 -28.15 16.58
CA ALA A 61 0.69 -28.55 17.80
C ALA A 61 1.70 -29.69 17.56
N ASP A 62 1.41 -30.61 16.63
CA ASP A 62 2.33 -31.68 16.26
C ASP A 62 3.61 -31.16 15.57
N HIS A 63 3.51 -30.11 14.74
CA HIS A 63 4.68 -29.47 14.15
C HIS A 63 5.55 -28.80 15.21
N LEU A 64 4.93 -28.09 16.17
CA LEU A 64 5.65 -27.45 17.27
C LEU A 64 6.35 -28.48 18.17
N ARG A 65 5.68 -29.61 18.45
CA ARG A 65 6.28 -30.72 19.20
C ARG A 65 7.43 -31.38 18.43
N LYS A 66 7.31 -31.52 17.10
CA LYS A 66 8.37 -32.03 16.23
C LYS A 66 9.58 -31.09 16.26
N GLU A 67 9.36 -29.78 16.16
CA GLU A 67 10.41 -28.76 16.25
C GLU A 67 11.13 -28.81 17.60
N ALA A 68 10.39 -28.87 18.71
CA ALA A 68 10.96 -29.01 20.05
C ALA A 68 11.87 -30.24 20.14
N ARG A 69 11.39 -31.42 19.71
CA ARG A 69 12.16 -32.68 19.70
C ARG A 69 13.42 -32.59 18.85
N ASN A 70 13.36 -31.92 17.71
CA ASN A 70 14.51 -31.70 16.85
C ASN A 70 15.53 -30.81 17.57
N LEU A 71 15.12 -29.63 18.05
CA LEU A 71 16.00 -28.69 18.72
C LEU A 71 16.67 -29.25 19.97
N THR A 72 16.00 -30.10 20.77
CA THR A 72 16.61 -30.77 21.94
C THR A 72 17.85 -31.61 21.57
N ARG A 73 17.97 -32.07 20.32
CA ARG A 73 19.07 -32.92 19.83
C ARG A 73 20.15 -32.13 19.08
N LEU A 74 19.98 -30.82 18.94
CA LEU A 74 20.88 -29.94 18.23
C LEU A 74 21.60 -29.04 19.24
N ASN A 75 22.93 -29.00 19.16
CA ASN A 75 23.74 -28.12 20.00
C ASN A 75 24.86 -27.54 19.13
N HIS A 76 24.66 -26.31 18.68
CA HIS A 76 25.59 -25.58 17.84
C HIS A 76 25.40 -24.08 18.05
N SER A 77 26.49 -23.30 18.01
CA SER A 77 26.44 -21.85 18.29
C SER A 77 25.55 -21.07 17.32
N GLN A 78 25.41 -21.52 16.07
CA GLN A 78 24.62 -20.90 15.01
C GLN A 78 23.24 -21.55 14.79
N ILE A 79 22.76 -22.37 15.73
CA ILE A 79 21.36 -22.86 15.74
C ILE A 79 20.68 -22.28 16.97
N VAL A 80 19.41 -21.86 16.81
CA VAL A 80 18.65 -21.27 17.92
C VAL A 80 18.61 -22.23 19.11
N LYS A 81 18.97 -21.73 20.28
CA LYS A 81 19.07 -22.54 21.48
C LYS A 81 17.69 -22.93 22.01
N PHE A 82 17.48 -24.24 22.15
CA PHE A 82 16.35 -24.79 22.92
C PHE A 82 16.50 -24.46 24.41
N ILE A 83 15.43 -23.98 25.02
CA ILE A 83 15.38 -23.72 26.47
C ILE A 83 14.42 -24.68 27.15
N ASP A 84 13.19 -24.79 26.66
CA ASP A 84 12.14 -25.59 27.28
C ASP A 84 10.99 -25.86 26.30
N TYR A 85 10.12 -26.81 26.64
CA TYR A 85 8.87 -27.05 25.94
C TYR A 85 7.77 -27.38 26.95
N CYS A 86 6.72 -26.58 26.95
CA CYS A 86 5.58 -26.77 27.83
C CYS A 86 4.35 -27.15 26.99
N GLU A 87 3.60 -28.14 27.46
CA GLU A 87 2.38 -28.61 26.80
C GLU A 87 1.38 -28.99 27.89
N ASP A 88 0.13 -28.55 27.72
CA ASP A 88 -0.94 -28.93 28.62
C ASP A 88 -1.39 -30.38 28.34
N LYS A 89 -1.44 -31.20 29.39
CA LYS A 89 -1.79 -32.63 29.30
C LYS A 89 -3.22 -32.87 28.84
N HIS A 90 -4.13 -31.94 29.15
CA HIS A 90 -5.55 -32.03 28.83
C HIS A 90 -5.92 -31.22 27.59
N ASN A 91 -5.05 -30.31 27.15
CA ASN A 91 -5.20 -29.54 25.93
C ASN A 91 -3.86 -29.42 25.16
N PRO A 92 -3.47 -30.43 24.36
CA PRO A 92 -2.20 -30.39 23.62
C PRO A 92 -2.05 -29.21 22.64
N ALA A 93 -3.15 -28.60 22.21
CA ALA A 93 -3.13 -27.37 21.41
C ALA A 93 -2.62 -26.16 22.20
N ALA A 94 -2.70 -26.20 23.53
CA ALA A 94 -2.00 -25.29 24.42
C ALA A 94 -0.56 -25.80 24.65
N SER A 95 0.34 -25.39 23.77
CA SER A 95 1.76 -25.71 23.87
C SER A 95 2.63 -24.52 23.48
N VAL A 96 3.81 -24.43 24.09
CA VAL A 96 4.79 -23.37 23.83
C VAL A 96 6.20 -23.95 23.81
N LEU A 97 6.93 -23.64 22.74
CA LEU A 97 8.35 -23.91 22.58
C LEU A 97 9.15 -22.67 23.02
N ILE A 98 10.01 -22.83 24.02
CA ILE A 98 10.84 -21.78 24.59
C ILE A 98 12.24 -21.86 24.00
N MET A 99 12.71 -20.74 23.46
CA MET A 99 14.01 -20.59 22.81
C MET A 99 14.73 -19.34 23.32
N GLU A 100 16.02 -19.22 23.03
CA GLU A 100 16.75 -17.96 23.28
C GLU A 100 16.04 -16.77 22.62
N LEU A 101 16.11 -15.61 23.27
CA LEU A 101 15.54 -14.38 22.76
C LEU A 101 16.58 -13.66 21.89
N CYS A 102 16.37 -13.67 20.58
CA CYS A 102 17.19 -12.93 19.63
C CYS A 102 16.54 -11.57 19.32
N ALA A 103 17.24 -10.49 19.69
CA ALA A 103 16.71 -9.13 19.68
C ALA A 103 16.67 -8.45 18.30
N GLY A 104 17.45 -8.95 17.33
CA GLY A 104 17.69 -8.28 16.05
C GLY A 104 16.67 -8.55 14.95
N GLY A 105 15.57 -9.25 15.25
CA GLY A 105 14.57 -9.65 14.24
C GLY A 105 15.07 -10.76 13.32
N SER A 106 14.45 -10.91 12.15
CA SER A 106 14.88 -11.88 11.13
C SER A 106 15.78 -11.24 10.08
N LEU A 107 16.58 -12.06 9.39
CA LEU A 107 17.36 -11.61 8.23
C LEU A 107 16.46 -11.08 7.11
N GLN A 108 15.22 -11.58 7.00
CA GLN A 108 14.24 -11.05 6.05
C GLN A 108 13.95 -9.57 6.31
N ASP A 109 13.71 -9.21 7.58
CA ASP A 109 13.45 -7.83 7.97
C ASP A 109 14.66 -6.95 7.62
N LYS A 110 15.87 -7.45 7.89
CA LYS A 110 17.12 -6.75 7.56
C LYS A 110 17.31 -6.53 6.06
N ILE A 111 16.94 -7.50 5.22
CA ILE A 111 16.97 -7.35 3.76
C ILE A 111 15.98 -6.27 3.31
N HIS A 112 14.78 -6.21 3.88
CA HIS A 112 13.80 -5.17 3.53
C HIS A 112 14.25 -3.76 3.89
N ASP A 113 14.90 -3.63 5.04
CA ASP A 113 15.45 -2.34 5.49
C ASP A 113 16.64 -1.88 4.64
N ASN A 114 17.17 -2.74 3.76
CA ASN A 114 18.33 -2.47 2.92
C ASN A 114 18.03 -2.79 1.44
N PRO A 115 17.19 -1.97 0.76
CA PRO A 115 16.73 -2.25 -0.60
C PRO A 115 17.85 -2.27 -1.66
N ALA A 116 19.01 -1.66 -1.37
CA ALA A 116 20.20 -1.72 -2.21
C ALA A 116 21.07 -2.97 -1.98
N GLY A 117 20.66 -3.85 -1.06
CA GLY A 117 21.43 -5.01 -0.62
C GLY A 117 22.24 -4.73 0.65
N LEU A 118 22.63 -5.81 1.33
CA LEU A 118 23.48 -5.76 2.51
C LEU A 118 24.94 -5.51 2.09
N LYS A 119 25.73 -4.94 3.01
CA LYS A 119 27.16 -4.75 2.79
C LYS A 119 27.84 -6.11 2.59
N GLY A 120 28.72 -6.22 1.60
CA GLY A 120 29.28 -7.51 1.21
C GLY A 120 30.01 -8.24 2.35
N LYS A 121 30.67 -7.51 3.26
CA LYS A 121 31.31 -8.08 4.45
C LYS A 121 30.28 -8.70 5.40
N ASP A 122 29.19 -7.99 5.67
CA ASP A 122 28.10 -8.48 6.52
C ASP A 122 27.42 -9.69 5.86
N THR A 123 27.20 -9.64 4.54
CA THR A 123 26.68 -10.78 3.76
C THR A 123 27.56 -12.02 3.89
N LEU A 124 28.89 -11.88 3.76
CA LEU A 124 29.82 -13.01 3.96
C LEU A 124 29.79 -13.54 5.38
N GLN A 125 29.66 -12.68 6.40
CA GLN A 125 29.54 -13.11 7.80
C GLN A 125 28.26 -13.91 8.03
N VAL A 126 27.12 -13.46 7.50
CA VAL A 126 25.87 -14.23 7.54
C VAL A 126 26.03 -15.57 6.83
N MET A 127 26.60 -15.59 5.61
CA MET A 127 26.81 -16.82 4.85
C MET A 127 27.73 -17.82 5.57
N LEU A 128 28.78 -17.34 6.23
CA LEU A 128 29.67 -18.18 7.02
C LEU A 128 28.92 -18.82 8.20
N GLN A 129 28.21 -18.01 9.00
CA GLN A 129 27.53 -18.48 10.20
C GLN A 129 26.38 -19.44 9.89
N VAL A 130 25.55 -19.12 8.89
CA VAL A 130 24.50 -20.03 8.44
C VAL A 130 25.11 -21.28 7.80
N GLY A 131 26.20 -21.13 7.05
CA GLY A 131 26.97 -22.25 6.50
C GLY A 131 27.46 -23.22 7.57
N GLN A 132 27.97 -22.73 8.70
CA GLN A 132 28.42 -23.56 9.84
C GLN A 132 27.26 -24.33 10.47
N ALA A 133 26.09 -23.70 10.62
CA ALA A 133 24.89 -24.39 11.11
C ALA A 133 24.44 -25.51 10.16
N VAL A 134 24.43 -25.25 8.86
CA VAL A 134 24.06 -26.23 7.83
C VAL A 134 25.10 -27.35 7.75
N GLU A 135 26.40 -27.04 7.84
CA GLU A 135 27.47 -28.04 7.91
C GLU A 135 27.29 -28.97 9.10
N TYR A 136 27.00 -28.42 10.29
CA TYR A 136 26.74 -29.21 11.48
C TYR A 136 25.55 -30.18 11.30
N LEU A 137 24.44 -29.71 10.71
CA LEU A 137 23.29 -30.57 10.39
C LEU A 137 23.68 -31.67 9.41
N HIS A 138 24.38 -31.30 8.34
CA HIS A 138 24.82 -32.21 7.28
C HIS A 138 25.79 -33.27 7.80
N GLY A 139 26.68 -32.93 8.72
CA GLY A 139 27.58 -33.87 9.41
C GLY A 139 26.84 -34.92 10.24
N LYS A 140 25.64 -34.60 10.74
CA LYS A 140 24.75 -35.53 11.45
C LYS A 140 23.82 -36.34 10.54
N GLY A 141 23.98 -36.21 9.22
CA GLY A 141 23.08 -36.84 8.25
C GLY A 141 21.69 -36.19 8.19
N LEU A 142 21.55 -34.97 8.74
CA LEU A 142 20.34 -34.17 8.71
C LEU A 142 20.43 -33.11 7.59
N PHE A 143 19.28 -32.61 7.17
CA PHE A 143 19.15 -31.38 6.40
C PHE A 143 17.96 -30.58 6.96
N HIS A 144 17.94 -29.26 6.73
CA HIS A 144 16.94 -28.38 7.34
C HIS A 144 15.61 -28.37 6.57
N GLY A 145 15.66 -28.28 5.24
CA GLY A 145 14.48 -28.37 4.37
C GLY A 145 13.65 -27.09 4.21
N ASP A 146 13.96 -26.00 4.93
CA ASP A 146 13.26 -24.71 4.81
C ASP A 146 14.16 -23.52 5.19
N ILE A 147 15.41 -23.53 4.70
CA ILE A 147 16.33 -22.40 4.85
C ILE A 147 15.81 -21.21 4.04
N LYS A 148 15.59 -20.09 4.71
CA LYS A 148 15.19 -18.80 4.12
C LYS A 148 15.49 -17.66 5.10
N PRO A 149 15.61 -16.40 4.66
CA PRO A 149 15.93 -15.27 5.52
C PRO A 149 14.95 -15.08 6.70
N ARG A 150 13.68 -15.46 6.54
CA ARG A 150 12.69 -15.40 7.64
C ARG A 150 13.03 -16.36 8.80
N ASN A 151 13.71 -17.46 8.50
CA ASN A 151 14.10 -18.49 9.47
C ASN A 151 15.55 -18.32 9.94
N ILE A 152 16.21 -17.23 9.54
CA ILE A 152 17.53 -16.83 10.05
C ILE A 152 17.30 -15.65 10.98
N ILE A 153 17.60 -15.81 12.26
CA ILE A 153 17.28 -14.85 13.32
C ILE A 153 18.57 -14.14 13.77
N ILE A 154 18.49 -12.83 13.96
CA ILE A 154 19.64 -11.98 14.28
C ILE A 154 19.74 -11.83 15.81
N ARG A 155 20.86 -12.28 16.39
CA ARG A 155 21.21 -11.96 17.79
C ARG A 155 21.78 -10.55 17.89
N SER A 156 22.74 -10.22 17.02
CA SER A 156 23.36 -8.90 16.90
C SER A 156 23.73 -8.63 15.44
N TRP A 157 23.76 -7.36 15.03
CA TRP A 157 24.22 -6.96 13.70
C TRP A 157 25.58 -6.25 13.71
N SER A 158 26.08 -5.85 14.88
CA SER A 158 27.38 -5.19 15.03
C SER A 158 28.07 -5.66 16.31
N PRO A 159 28.88 -6.75 16.27
CA PRO A 159 29.18 -7.56 15.08
C PRO A 159 27.98 -8.43 14.63
N VAL A 160 28.00 -8.87 13.37
CA VAL A 160 26.99 -9.81 12.84
C VAL A 160 27.05 -11.13 13.61
N ASP A 161 25.92 -11.52 14.19
CA ASP A 161 25.69 -12.78 14.89
C ASP A 161 24.26 -13.25 14.58
N VAL A 162 24.15 -14.35 13.83
CA VAL A 162 22.89 -14.92 13.36
C VAL A 162 22.78 -16.40 13.71
N VAL A 163 21.55 -16.86 13.88
CA VAL A 163 21.21 -18.27 14.12
C VAL A 163 20.16 -18.76 13.14
N VAL A 164 20.21 -20.05 12.84
CA VAL A 164 19.15 -20.76 12.12
C VAL A 164 18.08 -21.19 13.11
N GLY A 165 16.82 -20.86 12.82
CA GLY A 165 15.63 -21.27 13.57
C GLY A 165 14.61 -22.01 12.70
N ASP A 166 13.44 -22.32 13.28
CA ASP A 166 12.35 -23.06 12.62
C ASP A 166 12.74 -24.48 12.18
N CYS A 167 13.22 -25.28 13.14
CA CYS A 167 13.71 -26.63 12.88
C CYS A 167 12.60 -27.71 12.78
N ALA A 168 11.34 -27.31 12.55
CA ALA A 168 10.20 -28.22 12.43
C ALA A 168 10.39 -29.21 11.26
N GLU A 169 11.02 -28.76 10.19
CA GLU A 169 11.23 -29.55 8.98
C GLU A 169 12.56 -30.31 8.92
N VAL A 170 13.44 -30.09 9.90
CA VAL A 170 14.72 -30.82 10.00
C VAL A 170 14.45 -32.33 10.03
N MET A 171 15.09 -33.05 9.12
CA MET A 171 14.96 -34.50 9.04
C MET A 171 16.22 -35.18 8.52
N LYS A 172 16.30 -36.50 8.74
CA LYS A 172 17.40 -37.32 8.22
C LYS A 172 17.24 -37.58 6.73
N VAL A 173 18.35 -37.57 6.01
CA VAL A 173 18.39 -37.90 4.57
C VAL A 173 17.85 -39.32 4.30
N GLU A 174 18.16 -40.28 5.18
CA GLU A 174 17.68 -41.66 5.07
C GLU A 174 16.16 -41.81 5.23
N HIS A 175 15.48 -40.80 5.81
CA HIS A 175 14.04 -40.80 6.01
C HIS A 175 13.27 -40.08 4.90
N ILE A 176 13.93 -39.68 3.80
CA ILE A 176 13.25 -39.05 2.65
C ILE A 176 12.32 -40.09 2.01
N ASP A 177 11.01 -39.89 2.21
CA ASP A 177 9.97 -40.73 1.63
C ASP A 177 9.68 -40.29 0.20
N ARG A 178 9.77 -41.23 -0.75
CA ARG A 178 9.54 -40.99 -2.18
C ARG A 178 8.07 -40.68 -2.52
N HIS A 179 7.14 -40.96 -1.61
CA HIS A 179 5.70 -40.79 -1.83
C HIS A 179 5.11 -39.58 -1.06
N LYS A 180 5.90 -38.92 -0.21
CA LYS A 180 5.46 -37.72 0.51
C LYS A 180 5.81 -36.46 -0.26
N ARG A 181 4.90 -35.48 -0.19
CA ARG A 181 5.15 -34.15 -0.75
C ARG A 181 6.35 -33.49 -0.04
N PRO A 182 7.20 -32.75 -0.77
CA PRO A 182 8.30 -32.00 -0.16
C PRO A 182 7.73 -30.88 0.71
N HIS A 183 8.40 -30.60 1.82
CA HIS A 183 8.04 -29.52 2.75
C HIS A 183 8.85 -28.25 2.41
N GLY A 184 8.58 -27.17 3.16
CA GLY A 184 9.27 -25.90 3.01
C GLY A 184 8.68 -24.97 1.94
N THR A 185 9.33 -23.84 1.74
CA THR A 185 8.83 -22.72 0.95
C THR A 185 9.15 -22.88 -0.53
N ARG A 186 8.12 -22.95 -1.38
CA ARG A 186 8.27 -23.28 -2.81
C ARG A 186 9.19 -22.35 -3.60
N SER A 187 9.25 -21.05 -3.27
CA SER A 187 10.19 -20.11 -3.90
C SER A 187 11.66 -20.38 -3.58
N TYR A 188 11.95 -21.27 -2.64
CA TYR A 188 13.30 -21.71 -2.27
C TYR A 188 13.59 -23.15 -2.69
N TRP A 189 12.65 -23.84 -3.34
CA TRP A 189 12.86 -25.21 -3.78
C TRP A 189 13.88 -25.33 -4.90
N SER A 190 14.73 -26.35 -4.78
CA SER A 190 15.74 -26.70 -5.76
C SER A 190 15.13 -27.21 -7.07
N PRO A 191 15.88 -27.19 -8.19
CA PRO A 191 15.43 -27.80 -9.44
C PRO A 191 15.09 -29.28 -9.28
N TYR A 192 15.77 -29.96 -8.35
CA TYR A 192 15.51 -31.37 -8.06
C TYR A 192 14.13 -31.56 -7.44
N ILE A 193 13.78 -30.75 -6.43
CA ILE A 193 12.47 -30.79 -5.80
C ILE A 193 11.37 -30.52 -6.82
N GLU A 194 11.51 -29.48 -7.64
CA GLU A 194 10.48 -29.14 -8.64
C GLU A 194 10.33 -30.24 -9.71
N LYS A 195 11.44 -30.88 -10.12
CA LYS A 195 11.41 -31.94 -11.14
C LYS A 195 10.87 -33.27 -10.63
N TYR A 196 11.27 -33.67 -9.43
CA TYR A 196 11.01 -35.01 -8.90
C TYR A 196 9.96 -35.04 -7.78
N TRP A 197 9.47 -33.86 -7.38
CA TRP A 197 8.50 -33.67 -6.31
C TRP A 197 8.90 -34.34 -5.00
N ARG A 198 10.19 -34.26 -4.65
CA ARG A 198 10.78 -34.80 -3.42
C ARG A 198 12.13 -34.15 -3.14
N HIS A 199 12.58 -34.17 -1.88
CA HIS A 199 13.90 -33.69 -1.51
C HIS A 199 15.02 -34.54 -2.11
N SER A 200 16.12 -33.89 -2.49
CA SER A 200 17.42 -34.52 -2.73
C SER A 200 18.24 -34.65 -1.44
N GLY A 201 17.85 -33.94 -0.38
CA GLY A 201 18.49 -33.95 0.93
C GLY A 201 19.39 -32.73 1.12
N LYS A 202 20.62 -32.95 1.59
CA LYS A 202 21.57 -31.89 1.98
C LYS A 202 21.75 -30.79 0.92
N SER A 203 21.76 -31.17 -0.36
CA SER A 203 21.99 -30.22 -1.45
C SER A 203 20.85 -29.20 -1.61
N ASP A 204 19.65 -29.49 -1.11
CA ASP A 204 18.50 -28.56 -1.18
C ASP A 204 18.70 -27.35 -0.26
N ASP A 205 19.29 -27.54 0.92
CA ASP A 205 19.64 -26.43 1.83
C ASP A 205 20.64 -25.46 1.17
N ILE A 206 21.61 -26.01 0.43
CA ILE A 206 22.62 -25.22 -0.29
C ILE A 206 21.98 -24.38 -1.39
N TRP A 207 21.03 -24.95 -2.12
CA TRP A 207 20.28 -24.19 -3.12
C TRP A 207 19.48 -23.05 -2.48
N ALA A 208 18.77 -23.34 -1.38
CA ALA A 208 17.97 -22.35 -0.66
C ALA A 208 18.83 -21.21 -0.08
N LEU A 209 20.06 -21.51 0.33
CA LEU A 209 21.08 -20.51 0.67
C LEU A 209 21.46 -19.62 -0.53
N GLY A 210 21.58 -20.19 -1.72
CA GLY A 210 21.81 -19.41 -2.95
C GLY A 210 20.68 -18.43 -3.25
N ILE A 211 19.42 -18.84 -3.08
CA ILE A 211 18.26 -17.95 -3.20
C ILE A 211 18.29 -16.85 -2.12
N SER A 212 18.64 -17.21 -0.88
CA SER A 212 18.78 -16.25 0.22
C SER A 212 19.90 -15.23 -0.05
N LEU A 213 21.01 -15.66 -0.65
CA LEU A 213 22.11 -14.78 -1.06
C LEU A 213 21.69 -13.79 -2.14
N LEU A 214 20.88 -14.20 -3.13
CA LEU A 214 20.27 -13.26 -4.09
C LEU A 214 19.46 -12.17 -3.37
N GLY A 215 18.69 -12.54 -2.34
CA GLY A 215 17.96 -11.59 -1.50
C GLY A 215 18.88 -10.60 -0.79
N MET A 216 19.93 -11.09 -0.13
CA MET A 216 20.91 -10.24 0.55
C MET A 216 21.66 -9.29 -0.38
N MET A 217 21.82 -9.66 -1.65
CA MET A 217 22.48 -8.82 -2.66
C MET A 217 21.53 -7.85 -3.37
N ALA A 218 20.24 -7.81 -2.99
CA ALA A 218 19.18 -7.14 -3.73
C ALA A 218 19.17 -7.54 -5.23
N GLN A 219 19.41 -8.83 -5.50
CA GLN A 219 19.44 -9.41 -6.85
C GLN A 219 18.41 -10.52 -7.02
N TRP A 220 17.35 -10.54 -6.20
CA TRP A 220 16.34 -11.58 -6.21
C TRP A 220 15.37 -11.43 -7.41
N PRO A 221 15.34 -12.38 -8.36
CA PRO A 221 14.40 -12.34 -9.49
C PRO A 221 12.93 -12.46 -9.08
N CYS A 222 12.04 -11.92 -9.91
CA CYS A 222 10.61 -11.95 -9.62
C CYS A 222 10.03 -13.38 -9.58
N TYR A 223 9.44 -13.78 -8.45
CA TYR A 223 8.67 -15.01 -8.29
C TYR A 223 7.20 -14.76 -8.63
N LEU A 224 6.74 -15.30 -9.76
CA LEU A 224 5.33 -15.26 -10.17
C LEU A 224 4.76 -16.67 -10.08
N VAL A 225 3.67 -16.86 -9.33
CA VAL A 225 3.02 -18.19 -9.16
C VAL A 225 2.68 -18.84 -10.50
N LYS A 226 2.19 -18.05 -11.47
CA LYS A 226 1.88 -18.53 -12.84
C LYS A 226 3.11 -19.04 -13.61
N GLN A 227 4.33 -18.71 -13.17
CA GLN A 227 5.60 -19.08 -13.79
C GLN A 227 6.54 -19.81 -12.81
N GLU A 228 6.00 -20.38 -11.72
CA GLU A 228 6.78 -21.03 -10.66
C GLU A 228 7.72 -22.11 -11.20
N LYS A 229 7.28 -22.87 -12.22
CA LYS A 229 8.09 -23.93 -12.88
C LYS A 229 9.34 -23.41 -13.60
N LEU A 230 9.39 -22.11 -13.91
CA LEU A 230 10.54 -21.48 -14.57
C LEU A 230 11.47 -20.76 -13.59
N TYR A 231 11.07 -20.65 -12.32
CA TYR A 231 11.70 -19.76 -11.38
C TYR A 231 13.16 -20.14 -11.07
N GLN A 232 13.45 -21.44 -10.90
CA GLN A 232 14.81 -21.91 -10.68
C GLN A 232 15.72 -21.59 -11.86
N ARG A 233 15.20 -21.71 -13.10
CA ARG A 233 15.96 -21.34 -14.31
C ARG A 233 16.26 -19.85 -14.34
N LYS A 234 15.27 -19.01 -14.00
CA LYS A 234 15.47 -17.56 -13.90
C LYS A 234 16.59 -17.21 -12.93
N CYS A 235 16.63 -17.84 -11.75
CA CYS A 235 17.67 -17.59 -10.76
C CYS A 235 19.07 -17.94 -11.27
N VAL A 236 19.21 -19.09 -11.95
CA VAL A 236 20.49 -19.54 -12.52
C VAL A 236 20.94 -18.64 -13.66
N THR A 237 20.05 -18.32 -14.61
CA THR A 237 20.34 -17.38 -15.70
C THR A 237 20.75 -16.02 -15.15
N HIS A 238 20.05 -15.53 -14.12
CA HIS A 238 20.38 -14.26 -13.49
C HIS A 238 21.76 -14.29 -12.83
N ALA A 239 22.08 -15.34 -12.06
CA ALA A 239 23.40 -15.50 -11.45
C ALA A 239 24.54 -15.57 -12.49
N GLN A 240 24.32 -16.23 -13.62
CA GLN A 240 25.27 -16.26 -14.74
C GLN A 240 25.48 -14.87 -15.34
N ASN A 241 24.41 -14.11 -15.54
CA ASN A 241 24.51 -12.74 -16.05
C ASN A 241 25.24 -11.81 -15.06
N LEU A 242 24.97 -11.95 -13.76
CA LEU A 242 25.71 -11.23 -12.72
C LEU A 242 27.20 -11.54 -12.78
N ASN A 243 27.60 -12.79 -13.01
CA ASN A 243 29.00 -13.16 -13.12
C ASN A 243 29.67 -12.55 -14.35
N THR A 244 28.98 -12.50 -15.49
CA THR A 244 29.49 -11.83 -16.70
C THR A 244 29.70 -10.33 -16.47
N LEU A 245 28.79 -9.68 -15.76
CA LEU A 245 28.87 -8.24 -15.46
C LEU A 245 29.85 -7.92 -14.33
N ASN A 246 30.13 -8.89 -13.45
CA ASN A 246 30.92 -8.73 -12.23
C ASN A 246 31.93 -9.88 -12.04
N PRO A 247 32.85 -10.16 -12.99
CA PRO A 247 33.70 -11.37 -12.99
C PRO A 247 34.70 -11.46 -11.82
N GLY A 248 34.88 -10.36 -11.09
CA GLY A 248 35.74 -10.27 -9.90
C GLY A 248 35.02 -10.43 -8.56
N ASN A 249 33.69 -10.35 -8.52
CA ASN A 249 32.94 -10.25 -7.26
C ASN A 249 32.84 -11.60 -6.53
N ASP A 250 33.30 -11.64 -5.28
CA ASP A 250 33.37 -12.88 -4.50
C ASP A 250 32.00 -13.47 -4.13
N LEU A 251 31.00 -12.62 -3.87
CA LEU A 251 29.63 -13.08 -3.58
C LEU A 251 29.00 -13.73 -4.80
N VAL A 252 29.22 -13.17 -5.99
CA VAL A 252 28.72 -13.72 -7.26
C VAL A 252 29.36 -15.08 -7.56
N LYS A 253 30.65 -15.25 -7.28
CA LYS A 253 31.35 -16.54 -7.44
C LYS A 253 30.81 -17.60 -6.49
N ILE A 254 30.53 -17.23 -5.23
CA ILE A 254 29.89 -18.13 -4.26
C ILE A 254 28.47 -18.48 -4.74
N LEU A 255 27.70 -17.48 -5.18
CA LEU A 255 26.33 -17.65 -5.66
C LEU A 255 26.23 -18.68 -6.79
N LEU A 256 27.14 -18.65 -7.77
CA LEU A 256 27.17 -19.64 -8.86
C LEU A 256 27.34 -21.07 -8.35
N ARG A 257 28.17 -21.28 -7.33
CA ARG A 257 28.39 -22.61 -6.73
C ARG A 257 27.18 -23.10 -5.93
N LEU A 258 26.45 -22.18 -5.30
CA LEU A 258 25.22 -22.48 -4.56
C LEU A 258 24.05 -22.82 -5.51
N LEU A 259 23.95 -22.10 -6.63
CA LEU A 259 22.91 -22.29 -7.66
C LEU A 259 23.34 -23.23 -8.79
N GLU A 260 24.30 -24.12 -8.53
CA GLU A 260 24.61 -25.21 -9.46
C GLU A 260 23.36 -26.09 -9.65
N TRP A 261 22.98 -26.30 -10.91
CA TRP A 261 21.73 -26.97 -11.27
C TRP A 261 21.77 -28.44 -10.90
N ASP A 262 22.91 -29.09 -11.17
CA ASP A 262 23.13 -30.49 -10.82
C ASP A 262 23.42 -30.61 -9.32
N HIS A 263 22.49 -31.25 -8.62
CA HIS A 263 22.55 -31.41 -7.18
C HIS A 263 23.76 -32.21 -6.67
N GLU A 264 24.35 -33.07 -7.51
CA GLU A 264 25.56 -33.83 -7.17
C GLU A 264 26.85 -33.02 -7.34
N LYS A 265 26.80 -31.97 -8.17
CA LYS A 265 27.93 -31.07 -8.42
C LYS A 265 27.87 -29.80 -7.58
N ARG A 266 26.71 -29.52 -6.96
CA ARG A 266 26.52 -28.39 -6.07
C ARG A 266 27.46 -28.47 -4.88
N ILE A 267 28.04 -27.33 -4.54
CA ILE A 267 28.98 -27.21 -3.41
C ILE A 267 28.39 -27.77 -2.12
N THR A 268 29.22 -28.38 -1.28
CA THR A 268 28.82 -28.83 0.05
C THR A 268 28.83 -27.69 1.08
N ALA A 269 28.16 -27.89 2.22
CA ALA A 269 28.20 -26.91 3.32
C ALA A 269 29.63 -26.68 3.83
N SER A 270 30.44 -27.74 3.96
CA SER A 270 31.84 -27.64 4.39
C SER A 270 32.70 -26.83 3.43
N GLU A 271 32.53 -27.03 2.14
CA GLU A 271 33.22 -26.20 1.15
C GLU A 271 32.74 -24.74 1.19
N LEU A 272 31.44 -24.49 1.40
CA LEU A 272 30.91 -23.13 1.55
C LEU A 272 31.54 -22.41 2.76
N VAL A 273 31.59 -23.09 3.91
CA VAL A 273 32.22 -22.57 5.14
C VAL A 273 33.68 -22.23 4.89
N ARG A 274 34.44 -23.17 4.30
CA ARG A 274 35.86 -22.94 3.96
C ARG A 274 36.03 -21.74 3.04
N LEU A 275 35.27 -21.67 1.94
CA LEU A 275 35.38 -20.56 0.99
C LEU A 275 35.01 -19.22 1.61
N THR A 276 33.94 -19.15 2.40
CA THR A 276 33.50 -17.90 3.01
C THR A 276 34.50 -17.40 4.06
N ALA A 277 35.08 -18.30 4.86
CA ALA A 277 36.15 -17.98 5.80
C ALA A 277 37.42 -17.47 5.08
N GLU A 278 37.89 -18.19 4.06
CA GLU A 278 39.06 -17.77 3.26
C GLU A 278 38.87 -16.37 2.65
N ARG A 279 37.65 -16.05 2.18
CA ARG A 279 37.35 -14.72 1.61
C ARG A 279 37.31 -13.62 2.66
N LEU A 280 36.80 -13.90 3.85
CA LEU A 280 36.80 -12.93 4.95
C LEU A 280 38.22 -12.59 5.41
N GLU A 281 39.12 -13.58 5.43
CA GLU A 281 40.54 -13.39 5.77
C GLU A 281 41.32 -12.66 4.67
N ALA A 282 41.09 -13.00 3.40
CA ALA A 282 41.87 -12.51 2.26
C ALA A 282 41.57 -11.05 1.83
N ARG A 283 40.77 -10.30 2.60
CA ARG A 283 40.19 -8.99 2.23
C ARG A 283 39.34 -9.11 0.95
N PRO A 284 38.05 -9.45 1.09
CA PRO A 284 37.20 -9.83 -0.04
C PRO A 284 37.06 -8.71 -1.08
N ASN A 285 37.04 -9.09 -2.35
CA ASN A 285 36.87 -8.13 -3.45
C ASN A 285 35.38 -7.92 -3.73
N PHE A 286 34.84 -6.88 -3.11
CA PHE A 286 33.54 -6.34 -3.47
C PHE A 286 33.80 -5.21 -4.48
N VAL A 287 33.54 -5.48 -5.76
CA VAL A 287 33.48 -4.41 -6.78
C VAL A 287 32.58 -3.30 -6.24
N GLU A 288 33.03 -2.03 -6.29
CA GLU A 288 32.41 -0.89 -5.59
C GLU A 288 30.90 -0.74 -5.84
N GLU A 289 30.43 -1.16 -7.01
CA GLU A 289 29.00 -1.24 -7.34
C GLU A 289 28.70 -2.55 -8.06
N LEU A 290 27.73 -3.32 -7.55
CA LEU A 290 27.30 -4.58 -8.16
C LEU A 290 26.40 -4.27 -9.37
N LYS A 291 26.90 -4.52 -10.58
CA LYS A 291 26.16 -4.26 -11.82
C LYS A 291 25.07 -5.32 -12.03
N SER A 292 23.83 -4.89 -12.22
CA SER A 292 22.70 -5.75 -12.57
C SER A 292 22.48 -5.81 -14.09
N PRO A 293 21.89 -6.90 -14.62
CA PRO A 293 21.42 -6.96 -16.01
C PRO A 293 20.44 -5.83 -16.33
N GLU A 294 20.48 -5.34 -17.57
CA GLU A 294 19.60 -4.25 -18.04
C GLU A 294 18.12 -4.62 -17.86
N GLY A 295 17.33 -3.68 -17.33
CA GLY A 295 15.91 -3.88 -17.04
C GLY A 295 15.61 -4.81 -15.85
N PHE A 296 16.63 -5.30 -15.14
CA PHE A 296 16.42 -6.04 -13.89
C PHE A 296 15.87 -5.10 -12.82
N GLN A 297 14.68 -5.42 -12.34
CA GLN A 297 14.08 -4.77 -11.18
C GLN A 297 14.10 -5.79 -10.04
N PRO A 298 14.88 -5.54 -8.97
CA PRO A 298 14.85 -6.42 -7.82
C PRO A 298 13.46 -6.45 -7.22
N LEU A 299 13.10 -7.61 -6.70
CA LEU A 299 11.84 -7.80 -6.01
C LEU A 299 11.81 -6.92 -4.75
N VAL A 300 11.12 -5.77 -4.78
CA VAL A 300 10.76 -4.99 -3.57
C VAL A 300 9.55 -5.65 -2.93
N PHE A 301 9.71 -6.90 -2.51
CA PHE A 301 8.64 -7.61 -1.83
C PHE A 301 8.52 -7.04 -0.41
N TRP A 302 7.29 -6.90 0.06
CA TRP A 302 6.90 -6.50 1.42
C TRP A 302 6.84 -5.00 1.75
N ARG A 303 6.93 -4.09 0.78
CA ARG A 303 6.12 -2.86 0.83
C ARG A 303 4.81 -3.15 0.10
N ASP A 304 3.81 -3.52 0.89
CA ASP A 304 2.39 -3.54 0.52
C ASP A 304 1.93 -4.63 -0.48
N SER A 305 1.00 -5.47 -0.02
CA SER A 305 0.27 -6.45 -0.83
C SER A 305 -0.69 -5.81 -1.86
N SER A 306 -0.72 -4.48 -1.96
CA SER A 306 -1.55 -3.73 -2.92
C SER A 306 -0.94 -3.57 -4.33
N GLN A 307 0.35 -3.86 -4.54
CA GLN A 307 1.00 -3.65 -5.85
C GLN A 307 0.94 -4.86 -6.82
N TRP A 308 0.17 -5.90 -6.49
CA TRP A 308 0.14 -7.15 -7.23
C TRP A 308 -0.72 -7.14 -8.50
N GLU A 309 -1.47 -6.07 -8.76
CA GLU A 309 -2.41 -6.02 -9.90
C GLU A 309 -2.03 -5.07 -11.05
N ASN A 310 -0.97 -4.25 -10.92
CA ASN A 310 -0.66 -3.23 -11.94
C ASN A 310 0.45 -3.61 -12.94
N TRP A 311 0.45 -4.86 -13.42
CA TRP A 311 1.19 -5.23 -14.64
C TRP A 311 0.20 -5.79 -15.67
N THR A 312 -0.53 -4.90 -16.33
CA THR A 312 -1.35 -5.24 -17.50
C THR A 312 -0.48 -5.72 -18.66
N LEU A 313 -1.06 -6.57 -19.53
CA LEU A 313 -0.46 -7.21 -20.71
C LEU A 313 0.36 -6.31 -21.66
N SER A 314 0.29 -4.99 -21.55
CA SER A 314 1.01 -4.03 -22.41
C SER A 314 2.54 -4.13 -22.30
N SER A 315 3.08 -4.48 -21.13
CA SER A 315 4.54 -4.64 -20.95
C SER A 315 5.10 -5.96 -21.51
N LEU A 316 4.24 -6.95 -21.76
CA LEU A 316 4.60 -8.23 -22.38
C LEU A 316 4.69 -8.14 -23.91
N LEU A 317 4.15 -7.09 -24.53
CA LEU A 317 4.22 -6.87 -25.97
C LEU A 317 5.49 -6.15 -26.44
N MET A 318 6.24 -5.47 -25.55
CA MET A 318 7.54 -4.89 -25.90
C MET A 318 8.69 -5.91 -25.97
N LEU A 319 8.52 -7.13 -25.47
CA LEU A 319 9.57 -8.17 -25.44
C LEU A 319 9.43 -9.26 -26.53
N ARG A 320 8.52 -9.08 -27.49
CA ARG A 320 8.34 -10.01 -28.63
C ARG A 320 9.08 -9.62 -29.92
N SER A 321 9.82 -8.51 -29.96
CA SER A 321 10.54 -8.08 -31.17
C SER A 321 12.04 -8.41 -31.21
N ILE A 322 12.61 -9.11 -30.22
CA ILE A 322 14.07 -9.31 -30.13
C ILE A 322 14.55 -10.76 -30.34
N LEU A 323 13.67 -11.77 -30.48
CA LEU A 323 14.15 -13.16 -30.66
C LEU A 323 13.34 -13.95 -31.69
N THR A 324 13.65 -13.77 -32.97
CA THR A 324 13.57 -14.83 -33.98
C THR A 324 14.80 -14.77 -34.90
N PRO A 325 15.57 -15.86 -35.04
CA PRO A 325 16.66 -15.94 -36.01
C PRO A 325 16.12 -16.38 -37.37
N SER A 326 16.15 -15.51 -38.38
CA SER A 326 15.96 -15.89 -39.78
C SER A 326 17.30 -16.34 -40.38
N ARG A 327 17.31 -17.58 -40.88
CA ARG A 327 18.41 -18.14 -41.70
C ARG A 327 18.47 -17.46 -43.08
N PRO A 328 19.64 -17.45 -43.75
CA PRO A 328 19.87 -16.67 -44.96
C PRO A 328 19.53 -17.45 -46.24
N SER A 329 19.02 -16.74 -47.25
CA SER A 329 19.06 -17.15 -48.64
C SER A 329 19.81 -16.11 -49.47
N GLN A 330 20.70 -16.60 -50.33
CA GLN A 330 21.67 -15.89 -51.16
C GLN A 330 21.04 -15.00 -52.24
N SER A 331 21.69 -13.87 -52.55
CA SER A 331 22.09 -13.38 -53.90
C SER A 331 22.56 -11.92 -53.78
N VAL A 332 23.87 -11.62 -53.94
CA VAL A 332 24.62 -11.30 -55.17
C VAL A 332 24.55 -9.81 -55.58
N LEU A 333 25.70 -9.15 -55.34
CA LEU A 333 26.46 -8.15 -56.13
C LEU A 333 25.95 -6.73 -56.42
N GLN A 334 26.81 -5.78 -55.99
CA GLN A 334 27.39 -4.62 -56.73
C GLN A 334 26.41 -3.51 -57.20
N THR A 335 26.69 -2.19 -57.17
CA THR A 335 27.95 -1.46 -57.40
C THR A 335 27.77 0.02 -57.00
N THR A 336 28.82 0.60 -56.43
CA THR A 336 29.36 1.98 -56.47
C THR A 336 28.59 3.12 -57.18
N LEU A 337 28.54 4.31 -56.56
CA LEU A 337 29.32 5.51 -56.98
C LEU A 337 29.14 6.74 -56.07
N ARG A 338 30.24 7.46 -55.88
CA ARG A 338 30.43 8.71 -55.11
C ARG A 338 30.02 9.93 -55.95
N SER A 339 29.64 11.03 -55.29
CA SER A 339 30.47 12.27 -55.17
C SER A 339 29.69 13.59 -55.19
N ASN A 340 30.23 14.54 -54.40
CA ASN A 340 30.27 16.00 -54.56
C ASN A 340 29.18 16.91 -53.91
N ILE A 341 29.65 17.60 -52.86
CA ILE A 341 29.26 18.93 -52.30
C ILE A 341 30.01 20.01 -53.16
N PRO A 342 29.89 21.38 -53.06
CA PRO A 342 29.41 22.25 -51.95
C PRO A 342 28.74 23.61 -52.30
N LEU A 343 28.31 24.38 -51.27
CA LEU A 343 28.70 25.80 -51.00
C LEU A 343 27.67 26.61 -50.15
N HIS A 344 28.19 27.28 -49.10
CA HIS A 344 27.86 28.59 -48.47
C HIS A 344 26.41 28.92 -47.99
N LEU A 345 26.11 29.66 -46.89
CA LEU A 345 26.79 30.67 -46.06
C LEU A 345 26.17 30.77 -44.62
N SER A 346 27.07 30.98 -43.65
CA SER A 346 27.04 31.72 -42.35
C SER A 346 25.77 32.20 -41.59
N ARG A 347 25.85 31.98 -40.26
CA ARG A 347 25.42 32.79 -39.07
C ARG A 347 23.96 32.76 -38.59
N SER A 348 23.71 32.13 -37.44
CA SER A 348 23.82 32.73 -36.08
C SER A 348 23.30 31.73 -35.02
N PHE A 349 24.01 31.62 -33.91
CA PHE A 349 23.67 30.77 -32.77
C PHE A 349 22.62 31.50 -31.90
N SER A 350 21.43 30.92 -31.76
CA SER A 350 20.64 31.01 -30.53
C SER A 350 20.43 29.58 -30.04
N SER A 351 20.89 29.30 -28.83
CA SER A 351 20.88 27.97 -28.23
C SER A 351 19.50 27.66 -27.67
N SER A 352 18.57 27.24 -28.51
CA SER A 352 17.45 26.39 -28.09
C SER A 352 17.91 24.94 -28.24
N VAL A 353 18.16 24.25 -27.11
CA VAL A 353 18.31 22.80 -27.10
C VAL A 353 16.92 22.19 -27.38
N SER A 354 16.54 22.15 -28.65
CA SER A 354 15.47 21.33 -29.18
C SER A 354 16.10 20.20 -29.97
N VAL A 355 16.59 19.19 -29.27
CA VAL A 355 16.98 17.91 -29.88
C VAL A 355 16.32 16.80 -29.10
N MET A 356 15.12 16.41 -29.54
CA MET A 356 14.66 15.03 -29.71
C MET A 356 13.34 15.10 -30.51
N SER A 357 13.45 15.07 -31.83
CA SER A 357 13.25 13.88 -32.67
C SER A 357 11.88 13.92 -33.35
N ASN A 358 11.90 13.87 -34.69
CA ASN A 358 10.74 13.67 -35.57
C ASN A 358 10.15 12.25 -35.39
N GLN A 359 9.78 11.87 -34.16
CA GLN A 359 8.92 10.71 -33.95
C GLN A 359 7.48 11.12 -34.29
N THR A 360 7.03 10.63 -35.44
CA THR A 360 5.64 10.54 -35.94
C THR A 360 4.61 11.35 -35.14
N GLN A 361 4.16 12.47 -35.73
CA GLN A 361 3.03 13.30 -35.26
C GLN A 361 1.77 12.48 -34.87
N LYS A 362 1.67 11.24 -35.36
CA LYS A 362 0.60 10.26 -35.14
C LYS A 362 0.59 9.58 -33.76
N LEU A 363 1.73 9.50 -33.04
CA LEU A 363 1.81 8.84 -31.72
C LEU A 363 1.75 9.84 -30.55
N LYS A 364 1.12 11.00 -30.75
CA LYS A 364 0.92 11.98 -29.67
C LYS A 364 -0.23 11.55 -28.76
N PRO A 365 -0.11 11.71 -27.42
CA PRO A 365 -1.24 11.54 -26.51
C PRO A 365 -2.42 12.42 -26.93
N ALA A 366 -3.63 11.98 -26.60
CA ALA A 366 -4.82 12.81 -26.82
C ALA A 366 -4.70 14.12 -26.01
N ALA A 367 -5.17 15.23 -26.57
CA ALA A 367 -5.06 16.55 -25.93
C ALA A 367 -5.61 16.57 -24.50
N ARG A 368 -6.72 15.84 -24.25
CA ARG A 368 -7.37 15.70 -22.93
C ARG A 368 -6.52 15.04 -21.83
N VAL A 369 -5.41 14.39 -22.17
CA VAL A 369 -4.47 13.79 -21.20
C VAL A 369 -3.04 14.33 -21.36
N GLN A 370 -2.85 15.35 -22.20
CA GLN A 370 -1.54 15.95 -22.45
C GLN A 370 -1.25 17.06 -21.41
N GLY A 371 0.00 17.17 -20.97
CA GLY A 371 0.47 18.34 -20.20
C GLY A 371 0.16 18.34 -18.71
N GLN A 372 0.04 17.16 -18.08
CA GLN A 372 -0.18 17.08 -16.64
C GLN A 372 1.03 17.66 -15.88
N LYS A 373 0.79 18.71 -15.09
CA LYS A 373 1.72 19.13 -14.05
C LYS A 373 1.85 17.97 -13.06
N LYS A 374 3.02 17.85 -12.44
CA LYS A 374 3.21 16.91 -11.34
C LYS A 374 2.19 17.21 -10.25
N ASP A 375 1.42 16.19 -9.88
CA ASP A 375 0.35 16.28 -8.90
C ASP A 375 0.90 16.39 -7.46
N VAL A 376 0.06 16.86 -6.54
CA VAL A 376 0.39 16.96 -5.11
C VAL A 376 0.88 15.65 -4.51
N TRP A 377 0.33 14.51 -4.91
CA TRP A 377 0.64 13.21 -4.31
C TRP A 377 2.07 12.80 -4.66
N SER A 378 2.46 12.96 -5.92
CA SER A 378 3.82 12.74 -6.41
C SER A 378 4.83 13.63 -5.67
N MET A 379 4.52 14.92 -5.49
CA MET A 379 5.40 15.86 -4.77
C MET A 379 5.56 15.51 -3.29
N ILE A 380 4.47 15.21 -2.59
CA ILE A 380 4.49 14.84 -1.17
C ILE A 380 5.24 13.52 -0.95
N ASN A 381 5.05 12.53 -1.83
CA ASN A 381 5.77 11.25 -1.75
C ASN A 381 7.28 11.43 -1.95
N GLU A 382 7.71 12.26 -2.88
CA GLU A 382 9.13 12.55 -3.09
C GLU A 382 9.74 13.36 -1.95
N ALA A 383 9.03 14.36 -1.43
CA ALA A 383 9.44 15.08 -0.24
C ALA A 383 9.61 14.12 0.95
N ALA A 384 8.63 13.24 1.17
CA ALA A 384 8.67 12.25 2.25
C ALA A 384 9.82 11.25 2.08
N ALA A 385 10.12 10.83 0.85
CA ALA A 385 11.22 9.91 0.56
C ALA A 385 12.60 10.56 0.73
N SER A 386 12.72 11.86 0.45
CA SER A 386 13.98 12.61 0.55
C SER A 386 14.22 13.27 1.91
N SER A 387 13.22 13.26 2.81
CA SER A 387 13.34 13.90 4.12
C SER A 387 14.46 13.30 4.97
N PRO A 388 15.27 14.13 5.65
CA PRO A 388 16.28 13.67 6.60
C PRO A 388 15.64 13.08 7.87
N ILE A 389 14.35 13.33 8.11
CA ILE A 389 13.61 12.82 9.27
C ILE A 389 12.82 11.57 8.84
N GLN A 390 13.29 10.41 9.29
CA GLN A 390 12.67 9.12 9.00
C GLN A 390 12.38 8.32 10.28
N PRO A 391 11.33 7.48 10.31
CA PRO A 391 10.30 7.34 9.28
C PRO A 391 9.36 8.56 9.27
N ILE A 392 8.78 8.91 8.12
CA ILE A 392 7.75 9.96 8.03
C ILE A 392 6.43 9.51 8.65
N VAL A 393 5.82 10.38 9.46
CA VAL A 393 4.44 10.21 9.93
C VAL A 393 3.51 10.77 8.86
N ASN A 394 2.84 9.87 8.11
CA ASN A 394 2.00 10.26 6.98
C ASN A 394 0.55 10.47 7.38
N LEU A 395 0.15 11.73 7.52
CA LEU A 395 -1.24 12.18 7.71
C LEU A 395 -1.82 12.79 6.42
N GLY A 396 -1.17 12.66 5.27
CA GLY A 396 -1.65 13.24 4.01
C GLY A 396 -2.62 12.33 3.25
N GLN A 397 -2.32 11.02 3.23
CA GLN A 397 -3.10 10.03 2.48
C GLN A 397 -4.43 9.70 3.17
N GLY A 398 -5.54 9.92 2.46
CA GLY A 398 -6.92 9.69 2.94
C GLY A 398 -7.39 8.23 2.84
N PHE A 399 -6.56 7.29 3.29
CA PHE A 399 -6.95 5.88 3.49
C PHE A 399 -6.60 5.41 4.90
N PHE A 400 -7.31 4.39 5.35
CA PHE A 400 -7.23 3.85 6.70
C PHE A 400 -5.87 3.20 6.97
N GLY A 401 -5.22 3.57 8.09
CA GLY A 401 -3.95 2.98 8.53
C GLY A 401 -4.06 1.56 9.12
N TYR A 402 -5.24 0.94 8.99
CA TYR A 402 -5.60 -0.34 9.57
C TYR A 402 -6.55 -1.10 8.64
N ASN A 403 -6.71 -2.39 8.92
CA ASN A 403 -7.58 -3.27 8.16
C ASN A 403 -9.07 -2.92 8.36
N PRO A 404 -9.93 -3.22 7.36
CA PRO A 404 -11.37 -3.27 7.56
C PRO A 404 -11.78 -4.19 8.72
N PRO A 405 -12.98 -4.00 9.30
CA PRO A 405 -13.51 -4.89 10.34
C PRO A 405 -13.55 -6.37 9.90
N ASP A 406 -13.40 -7.27 10.86
CA ASP A 406 -13.31 -8.71 10.58
C ASP A 406 -14.54 -9.26 9.84
N PHE A 407 -15.75 -8.80 10.18
CA PHE A 407 -16.98 -9.30 9.54
C PHE A 407 -16.97 -9.06 8.02
N ILE A 408 -16.50 -7.89 7.57
CA ILE A 408 -16.44 -7.60 6.14
C ILE A 408 -15.22 -8.22 5.47
N LEU A 409 -14.06 -8.28 6.15
CA LEU A 409 -12.90 -9.01 5.63
C LEU A 409 -13.20 -10.50 5.43
N ASN A 410 -13.91 -11.12 6.36
CA ASN A 410 -14.31 -12.51 6.26
C ASN A 410 -15.31 -12.72 5.14
N ALA A 411 -16.28 -11.82 4.95
CA ALA A 411 -17.16 -11.84 3.80
C ALA A 411 -16.41 -11.82 2.45
N ALA A 412 -15.33 -11.02 2.35
CA ALA A 412 -14.48 -11.02 1.15
C ALA A 412 -13.70 -12.33 0.97
N LYS A 413 -13.16 -12.91 2.05
CA LYS A 413 -12.47 -14.22 1.99
C LYS A 413 -13.43 -15.32 1.54
N GLU A 414 -14.60 -15.40 2.14
CA GLU A 414 -15.63 -16.38 1.79
C GLU A 414 -16.12 -16.23 0.35
N ALA A 415 -16.24 -14.98 -0.15
CA ALA A 415 -16.60 -14.73 -1.53
C ALA A 415 -15.57 -15.33 -2.50
N LEU A 416 -14.27 -15.35 -2.16
CA LEU A 416 -13.23 -15.91 -3.02
C LEU A 416 -13.32 -17.44 -3.16
N ASP A 417 -13.91 -18.14 -2.19
CA ASP A 417 -14.13 -19.59 -2.24
C ASP A 417 -15.33 -20.00 -3.12
N ARG A 418 -16.12 -19.03 -3.59
CA ARG A 418 -17.33 -19.26 -4.41
C ARG A 418 -17.04 -19.05 -5.89
N VAL A 419 -17.29 -20.07 -6.72
CA VAL A 419 -16.97 -20.05 -8.16
C VAL A 419 -17.59 -18.86 -8.88
N GLU A 420 -18.86 -18.56 -8.63
CA GLU A 420 -19.62 -17.48 -9.26
C GLU A 420 -19.18 -16.08 -8.81
N CYS A 421 -18.47 -15.97 -7.70
CA CYS A 421 -17.89 -14.69 -7.26
C CYS A 421 -16.55 -14.41 -7.96
N ASN A 422 -15.91 -15.43 -8.55
CA ASN A 422 -14.67 -15.29 -9.32
C ASN A 422 -14.90 -15.01 -10.82
N GLN A 423 -16.16 -14.98 -11.28
CA GLN A 423 -16.53 -14.68 -12.66
C GLN A 423 -17.14 -13.27 -12.79
N TYR A 424 -17.44 -12.85 -14.02
CA TYR A 424 -18.06 -11.55 -14.29
C TYR A 424 -19.37 -11.36 -13.50
N ALA A 425 -19.50 -10.22 -12.84
CA ALA A 425 -20.77 -9.74 -12.34
C ALA A 425 -21.63 -9.21 -13.51
N PRO A 426 -22.97 -9.13 -13.35
CA PRO A 426 -23.81 -8.37 -14.27
C PRO A 426 -23.31 -6.93 -14.41
N ALA A 427 -23.49 -6.31 -15.58
CA ALA A 427 -22.97 -4.97 -15.86
C ALA A 427 -23.51 -3.88 -14.91
N LYS A 428 -24.77 -3.99 -14.49
CA LYS A 428 -25.38 -3.12 -13.46
C LYS A 428 -24.87 -3.40 -12.04
N GLY A 429 -24.17 -4.51 -11.84
CA GLY A 429 -23.74 -5.04 -10.55
C GLY A 429 -24.52 -6.24 -10.06
N ARG A 430 -23.98 -6.91 -9.03
CA ARG A 430 -24.56 -8.10 -8.43
C ARG A 430 -25.93 -7.78 -7.81
N PRO A 431 -26.98 -8.58 -8.08
CA PRO A 431 -28.32 -8.35 -7.54
C PRO A 431 -28.35 -8.24 -6.01
N ARG A 432 -27.54 -9.05 -5.31
CA ARG A 432 -27.45 -9.01 -3.84
C ARG A 432 -27.00 -7.65 -3.32
N LEU A 433 -25.98 -7.05 -3.93
CA LEU A 433 -25.50 -5.72 -3.51
C LEU A 433 -26.52 -4.63 -3.81
N ARG A 434 -27.12 -4.63 -5.01
CA ARG A 434 -28.17 -3.67 -5.36
C ARG A 434 -29.35 -3.76 -4.39
N LYS A 435 -29.78 -4.99 -4.03
CA LYS A 435 -30.82 -5.21 -3.03
C LYS A 435 -30.39 -4.72 -1.64
N ALA A 436 -29.20 -5.07 -1.18
CA ALA A 436 -28.69 -4.64 0.13
C ALA A 436 -28.62 -3.11 0.25
N LEU A 437 -28.23 -2.42 -0.84
CA LEU A 437 -28.27 -0.97 -0.92
C LEU A 437 -29.71 -0.44 -0.89
N ALA A 438 -30.61 -0.99 -1.71
CA ALA A 438 -32.02 -0.59 -1.67
C ALA A 438 -32.62 -0.74 -0.27
N ASP A 439 -32.38 -1.88 0.40
CA ASP A 439 -32.85 -2.13 1.77
C ASP A 439 -32.23 -1.14 2.77
N ALA A 440 -30.93 -0.83 2.66
CA ALA A 440 -30.22 0.07 3.56
C ALA A 440 -30.56 1.55 3.37
N TYR A 441 -30.92 1.96 2.15
CA TYR A 441 -31.20 3.36 1.81
C TYR A 441 -32.69 3.69 1.77
N SER A 442 -33.60 2.74 1.51
CA SER A 442 -35.05 3.01 1.47
C SER A 442 -35.59 3.69 2.75
N PRO A 443 -35.21 3.26 3.97
CA PRO A 443 -35.62 3.96 5.19
C PRO A 443 -35.10 5.39 5.27
N LEU A 444 -33.91 5.63 4.75
CA LEU A 444 -33.28 6.97 4.70
C LEU A 444 -33.88 7.85 3.61
N TRP A 445 -34.50 7.24 2.59
CA TRP A 445 -35.17 7.89 1.47
C TRP A 445 -36.64 8.19 1.75
N GLY A 446 -37.24 7.53 2.75
CA GLY A 446 -38.67 7.64 3.06
C GLY A 446 -39.59 6.92 2.07
N ARG A 447 -39.02 6.14 1.14
CA ARG A 447 -39.75 5.29 0.18
C ARG A 447 -38.92 4.07 -0.19
N GLN A 448 -39.55 3.06 -0.76
CA GLN A 448 -38.82 1.92 -1.30
C GLN A 448 -38.07 2.31 -2.59
N LEU A 449 -36.77 2.07 -2.61
CA LEU A 449 -35.93 2.14 -3.80
C LEU A 449 -36.03 0.83 -4.59
N ASP A 450 -36.16 0.92 -5.91
CA ASP A 450 -36.11 -0.22 -6.80
C ASP A 450 -34.64 -0.57 -7.14
N PRO A 451 -34.11 -1.72 -6.66
CA PRO A 451 -32.73 -2.10 -6.92
C PRO A 451 -32.42 -2.31 -8.40
N GLU A 452 -33.39 -2.58 -9.27
CA GLU A 452 -33.16 -2.88 -10.69
C GLU A 452 -33.05 -1.63 -11.58
N SER A 453 -33.84 -0.60 -11.28
CA SER A 453 -33.94 0.61 -12.10
C SER A 453 -33.26 1.83 -11.48
N GLU A 454 -33.16 1.92 -10.16
CA GLU A 454 -32.68 3.12 -9.46
C GLU A 454 -31.26 3.01 -8.91
N ILE A 455 -30.63 1.82 -9.01
CA ILE A 455 -29.30 1.57 -8.44
C ILE A 455 -28.37 0.91 -9.46
N ILE A 456 -27.18 1.50 -9.63
CA ILE A 456 -26.05 0.89 -10.36
C ILE A 456 -24.83 0.76 -9.48
N ILE A 457 -24.12 -0.37 -9.59
CA ILE A 457 -22.81 -0.58 -8.97
C ILE A 457 -21.70 -0.20 -9.96
N THR A 458 -20.70 0.52 -9.46
CA THR A 458 -19.59 1.09 -10.22
C THR A 458 -18.25 0.75 -9.57
N THR A 459 -17.14 0.92 -10.31
CA THR A 459 -15.79 0.55 -9.85
C THR A 459 -15.21 1.65 -8.95
N GLY A 460 -15.85 1.79 -7.78
CA GLY A 460 -15.66 2.88 -6.84
C GLY A 460 -16.43 4.14 -7.24
N ALA A 461 -16.63 5.04 -6.28
CA ALA A 461 -17.29 6.32 -6.52
C ALA A 461 -16.61 7.14 -7.64
N ASN A 462 -15.28 7.08 -7.71
CA ASN A 462 -14.47 7.80 -8.68
C ASN A 462 -14.87 7.47 -10.13
N GLU A 463 -15.00 6.19 -10.44
CA GLU A 463 -15.41 5.74 -11.77
C GLU A 463 -16.92 5.91 -11.96
N GLY A 464 -17.72 5.76 -10.92
CA GLY A 464 -19.15 6.06 -10.99
C GLY A 464 -19.45 7.50 -11.38
N MET A 465 -18.71 8.47 -10.84
CA MET A 465 -18.80 9.87 -11.25
C MET A 465 -18.32 10.07 -12.69
N LEU A 466 -17.23 9.41 -13.11
CA LEU A 466 -16.80 9.43 -14.52
C LEU A 466 -17.91 8.90 -15.44
N SER A 467 -18.55 7.80 -15.06
CA SER A 467 -19.69 7.24 -15.79
C SER A 467 -20.88 8.18 -15.85
N ALA A 468 -21.16 8.95 -14.78
CA ALA A 468 -22.15 10.00 -14.80
C ALA A 468 -21.79 11.11 -15.79
N PHE A 469 -20.57 11.64 -15.73
CA PHE A 469 -20.15 12.70 -16.67
C PHE A 469 -20.14 12.20 -18.12
N MET A 470 -19.60 11.00 -18.38
CA MET A 470 -19.61 10.39 -19.71
C MET A 470 -21.03 10.08 -20.23
N GLY A 471 -22.01 9.93 -19.34
CA GLY A 471 -23.41 9.69 -19.69
C GLY A 471 -24.19 10.96 -20.06
N PHE A 472 -23.75 12.15 -19.63
CA PHE A 472 -24.51 13.39 -19.73
C PHE A 472 -23.80 14.60 -20.33
N ILE A 473 -22.46 14.64 -20.28
CA ILE A 473 -21.67 15.81 -20.66
C ILE A 473 -21.24 15.70 -22.11
N GLU A 474 -21.50 16.75 -22.87
CA GLU A 474 -20.98 16.95 -24.22
C GLU A 474 -19.95 18.10 -24.27
N PRO A 475 -19.15 18.22 -25.34
CA PRO A 475 -18.22 19.32 -25.52
C PRO A 475 -18.88 20.71 -25.37
N GLY A 476 -18.35 21.49 -24.42
CA GLY A 476 -18.80 22.84 -24.12
C GLY A 476 -19.95 22.93 -23.12
N ASP A 477 -20.47 21.81 -22.61
CA ASP A 477 -21.34 21.83 -21.43
C ASP A 477 -20.56 22.27 -20.20
N GLU A 478 -21.23 23.02 -19.33
CA GLU A 478 -20.64 23.56 -18.10
C GLU A 478 -21.04 22.71 -16.90
N VAL A 479 -20.06 22.41 -16.03
CA VAL A 479 -20.27 21.72 -14.76
C VAL A 479 -19.78 22.58 -13.63
N ILE A 480 -20.68 22.93 -12.71
CA ILE A 480 -20.35 23.71 -11.52
C ILE A 480 -19.74 22.79 -10.45
N VAL A 481 -18.62 23.19 -9.87
CA VAL A 481 -17.98 22.52 -8.73
C VAL A 481 -17.66 23.53 -7.64
N PHE A 482 -17.77 23.10 -6.38
CA PHE A 482 -17.32 23.91 -5.24
C PHE A 482 -15.82 23.75 -4.98
N GLU A 483 -15.12 24.86 -4.71
CA GLU A 483 -13.74 24.81 -4.20
C GLU A 483 -13.75 24.86 -2.66
N PRO A 484 -12.90 24.08 -1.96
CA PRO A 484 -11.91 23.16 -2.50
C PRO A 484 -12.55 21.87 -3.05
N PHE A 485 -12.29 21.52 -4.31
CA PHE A 485 -12.89 20.34 -4.95
C PHE A 485 -12.09 19.05 -4.70
N PHE A 486 -12.72 17.89 -4.85
CA PHE A 486 -11.97 16.65 -5.04
C PHE A 486 -11.32 16.64 -6.43
N ASP A 487 -10.00 16.46 -6.48
CA ASP A 487 -9.15 16.56 -7.68
C ASP A 487 -9.71 15.79 -8.90
N GLN A 488 -10.23 14.59 -8.67
CA GLN A 488 -10.76 13.73 -9.73
C GLN A 488 -11.95 14.35 -10.49
N TYR A 489 -12.74 15.25 -9.88
CA TYR A 489 -13.88 15.91 -10.56
C TYR A 489 -13.42 16.59 -11.85
N ILE A 490 -12.30 17.31 -11.78
CA ILE A 490 -11.79 18.12 -12.89
C ILE A 490 -11.48 17.25 -14.10
N SER A 491 -10.68 16.20 -13.89
CA SER A 491 -10.34 15.28 -14.97
C SER A 491 -11.56 14.54 -15.52
N ASN A 492 -12.50 14.16 -14.67
CA ASN A 492 -13.67 13.40 -15.09
C ASN A 492 -14.66 14.25 -15.91
N ILE A 493 -14.77 15.55 -15.62
CA ILE A 493 -15.58 16.50 -16.40
C ILE A 493 -14.90 16.82 -17.74
N GLN A 494 -13.59 16.98 -17.75
CA GLN A 494 -12.84 17.35 -18.95
C GLN A 494 -12.67 16.18 -19.95
N MET A 495 -12.67 14.93 -19.48
CA MET A 495 -12.58 13.73 -20.32
C MET A 495 -13.64 13.67 -21.45
N PRO A 496 -14.95 13.89 -21.17
CA PRO A 496 -15.99 14.02 -22.20
C PRO A 496 -16.01 15.39 -22.92
N GLY A 497 -15.18 16.36 -22.50
CA GLY A 497 -15.10 17.70 -23.11
C GLY A 497 -15.89 18.79 -22.38
N GLY A 498 -16.35 18.52 -21.16
CA GLY A 498 -17.01 19.51 -20.31
C GLY A 498 -16.06 20.62 -19.83
N LYS A 499 -16.63 21.79 -19.59
CA LYS A 499 -15.95 22.94 -18.99
C LYS A 499 -16.32 23.01 -17.51
N VAL A 500 -15.32 23.10 -16.65
CA VAL A 500 -15.52 23.28 -15.21
C VAL A 500 -15.79 24.76 -14.92
N VAL A 501 -16.82 25.04 -14.14
CA VAL A 501 -17.14 26.35 -13.56
C VAL A 501 -16.93 26.23 -12.05
N TYR A 502 -16.10 27.10 -11.49
CA TYR A 502 -15.66 27.01 -10.09
C TYR A 502 -16.41 28.05 -9.25
N VAL A 503 -16.92 27.62 -8.09
CA VAL A 503 -17.52 28.50 -7.08
C VAL A 503 -16.85 28.19 -5.74
N PRO A 504 -16.13 29.11 -5.10
CA PRO A 504 -15.46 28.84 -3.84
C PRO A 504 -16.43 28.75 -2.67
N LEU A 505 -16.13 27.85 -1.74
CA LEU A 505 -16.56 27.98 -0.35
C LEU A 505 -15.65 29.01 0.33
N HIS A 506 -16.24 30.04 0.90
CA HIS A 506 -15.53 31.10 1.58
C HIS A 506 -15.17 30.66 3.00
N PRO A 507 -13.87 30.66 3.38
CA PRO A 507 -13.47 30.37 4.75
C PRO A 507 -14.00 31.45 5.71
N PRO A 508 -14.22 31.13 6.99
CA PRO A 508 -14.61 32.15 7.96
C PRO A 508 -13.53 33.21 8.10
N GLU A 509 -13.91 34.50 8.16
CA GLU A 509 -12.99 35.63 8.30
C GLU A 509 -12.04 35.49 9.49
N THR A 510 -12.50 34.79 10.53
CA THR A 510 -11.76 34.57 11.78
C THR A 510 -10.91 33.30 11.77
N GLY A 511 -10.88 32.54 10.67
CA GLY A 511 -10.27 31.22 10.57
C GLY A 511 -8.75 31.19 10.83
N ALA A 512 -8.07 32.33 10.72
CA ALA A 512 -6.65 32.48 11.10
C ALA A 512 -6.42 32.82 12.58
N THR A 513 -7.49 33.06 13.35
CA THR A 513 -7.40 33.57 14.73
C THR A 513 -8.12 32.72 15.77
N LYS A 514 -9.21 32.03 15.41
CA LYS A 514 -9.98 31.15 16.31
C LYS A 514 -10.43 29.88 15.61
N ASN A 515 -10.66 28.83 16.39
CA ASN A 515 -11.31 27.62 15.92
C ASN A 515 -12.71 27.95 15.36
N SER A 516 -13.13 27.22 14.32
CA SER A 516 -14.43 27.38 13.66
C SER A 516 -15.07 26.02 13.39
N SER A 517 -16.38 25.99 13.16
CA SER A 517 -17.03 24.82 12.57
C SER A 517 -16.74 24.77 11.08
N ALA A 518 -16.78 23.57 10.49
CA ALA A 518 -16.84 23.42 9.04
C ALA A 518 -18.11 24.03 8.42
N ALA A 519 -19.18 24.21 9.20
CA ALA A 519 -20.37 24.95 8.78
C ALA A 519 -20.09 26.42 8.49
N ASP A 520 -19.09 27.02 9.13
CA ASP A 520 -18.71 28.43 8.95
C ASP A 520 -18.00 28.69 7.62
N TRP A 521 -17.71 27.63 6.85
CA TRP A 521 -17.34 27.76 5.44
C TRP A 521 -18.63 27.92 4.62
N THR A 522 -18.81 29.08 4.00
CA THR A 522 -20.10 29.50 3.42
C THR A 522 -20.05 29.60 1.90
N ILE A 523 -21.22 29.52 1.29
CA ILE A 523 -21.41 29.78 -0.14
C ILE A 523 -21.87 31.23 -0.30
N ASP A 524 -21.25 31.99 -1.19
CA ASP A 524 -21.86 33.20 -1.73
C ASP A 524 -22.92 32.78 -2.76
N PHE A 525 -24.20 32.92 -2.41
CA PHE A 525 -25.31 32.50 -3.28
C PHE A 525 -25.50 33.42 -4.48
N ASP A 526 -25.05 34.67 -4.43
CA ASP A 526 -25.07 35.56 -5.60
C ASP A 526 -23.97 35.15 -6.59
N GLU A 527 -22.81 34.71 -6.09
CA GLU A 527 -21.75 34.11 -6.90
C GLU A 527 -22.23 32.80 -7.53
N LEU A 528 -22.87 31.93 -6.75
CA LEU A 528 -23.43 30.67 -7.25
C LEU A 528 -24.50 30.90 -8.32
N GLU A 529 -25.47 31.82 -8.11
CA GLU A 529 -26.51 32.10 -9.11
C GLU A 529 -25.90 32.61 -10.42
N LYS A 530 -24.86 33.45 -10.37
CA LYS A 530 -24.14 33.93 -11.57
C LYS A 530 -23.39 32.82 -12.31
N ALA A 531 -23.02 31.73 -11.64
CA ALA A 531 -22.36 30.59 -12.26
C ALA A 531 -23.31 29.74 -13.12
N PHE A 532 -24.62 29.85 -12.92
CA PHE A 532 -25.61 29.19 -13.78
C PHE A 532 -25.77 29.94 -15.10
N THR A 533 -25.53 29.22 -16.20
CA THR A 533 -25.71 29.70 -17.57
C THR A 533 -26.61 28.74 -18.35
N PRO A 534 -27.05 29.10 -19.57
CA PRO A 534 -27.75 28.15 -20.44
C PRO A 534 -26.93 26.91 -20.84
N ARG A 535 -25.62 26.90 -20.58
CA ARG A 535 -24.72 25.76 -20.81
C ARG A 535 -24.53 24.88 -19.58
N THR A 536 -25.00 25.32 -18.41
CA THR A 536 -24.85 24.57 -17.16
C THR A 536 -25.67 23.27 -17.21
N LYS A 537 -24.95 22.15 -17.29
CA LYS A 537 -25.53 20.81 -17.42
C LYS A 537 -25.60 20.09 -16.08
N MET A 538 -24.56 20.24 -15.26
CA MET A 538 -24.44 19.58 -13.96
C MET A 538 -23.90 20.51 -12.88
N ILE A 539 -24.23 20.23 -11.63
CA ILE A 539 -23.57 20.77 -10.43
C ILE A 539 -23.13 19.61 -9.53
N VAL A 540 -21.90 19.68 -9.01
CA VAL A 540 -21.35 18.69 -8.08
C VAL A 540 -21.42 19.23 -6.66
N ILE A 541 -22.04 18.46 -5.76
CA ILE A 541 -22.10 18.74 -4.33
C ILE A 541 -21.35 17.61 -3.62
N ASN A 542 -20.45 17.93 -2.70
CA ASN A 542 -19.77 16.93 -1.88
C ASN A 542 -20.09 17.14 -0.40
N THR A 543 -20.83 16.20 0.20
CA THR A 543 -21.28 16.29 1.59
C THR A 543 -21.36 14.91 2.24
N PRO A 544 -20.66 14.66 3.38
CA PRO A 544 -19.65 15.49 4.01
C PRO A 544 -18.47 15.85 3.08
N HIS A 545 -18.02 17.09 3.15
CA HIS A 545 -17.10 17.70 2.20
C HIS A 545 -15.62 17.30 2.43
N ASN A 546 -14.89 16.93 1.39
CA ASN A 546 -13.43 16.80 1.40
C ASN A 546 -12.80 18.00 0.68
N PRO A 547 -11.90 18.77 1.31
CA PRO A 547 -11.21 18.51 2.58
C PRO A 547 -11.79 19.16 3.83
N VAL A 548 -12.77 20.06 3.70
CA VAL A 548 -13.26 20.94 4.79
C VAL A 548 -13.92 20.18 5.95
N GLY A 549 -14.55 19.04 5.67
CA GLY A 549 -15.38 18.31 6.63
C GLY A 549 -16.78 18.90 6.81
N LYS A 550 -17.20 19.86 5.97
CA LYS A 550 -18.52 20.50 6.03
C LYS A 550 -19.63 19.52 5.73
N VAL A 551 -20.68 19.52 6.55
CA VAL A 551 -21.95 18.87 6.21
C VAL A 551 -22.91 19.97 5.80
N PHE A 552 -23.29 20.02 4.52
CA PHE A 552 -24.17 21.07 4.03
C PHE A 552 -25.53 20.99 4.72
N HIS A 553 -25.96 22.09 5.33
CA HIS A 553 -27.23 22.13 6.04
C HIS A 553 -28.41 22.17 5.07
N LYS A 554 -29.59 21.76 5.55
CA LYS A 554 -30.81 21.70 4.75
C LYS A 554 -31.11 23.02 4.02
N ASP A 555 -30.93 24.16 4.67
CA ASP A 555 -31.23 25.47 4.06
C ASP A 555 -30.25 25.84 2.94
N GLU A 556 -28.98 25.44 3.06
CA GLU A 556 -27.99 25.62 2.00
C GLU A 556 -28.32 24.70 0.81
N LEU A 557 -28.59 23.42 1.10
CA LEU A 557 -28.97 22.44 0.07
C LEU A 557 -30.27 22.84 -0.63
N GLN A 558 -31.24 23.42 0.08
CA GLN A 558 -32.49 23.91 -0.52
C GLN A 558 -32.23 25.02 -1.53
N LYS A 559 -31.38 26.00 -1.20
CA LYS A 559 -31.03 27.07 -2.14
C LYS A 559 -30.29 26.55 -3.38
N ILE A 560 -29.38 25.58 -3.21
CA ILE A 560 -28.71 24.92 -4.35
C ILE A 560 -29.74 24.17 -5.20
N ALA A 561 -30.65 23.43 -4.56
CA ALA A 561 -31.69 22.66 -5.21
C ALA A 561 -32.67 23.56 -5.98
N ASP A 562 -33.06 24.70 -5.41
CA ASP A 562 -33.95 25.67 -6.06
C ASP A 562 -33.32 26.21 -7.37
N LEU A 563 -32.02 26.49 -7.36
CA LEU A 563 -31.27 26.87 -8.57
C LEU A 563 -31.21 25.71 -9.58
N ALA A 564 -30.90 24.49 -9.13
CA ALA A 564 -30.85 23.33 -10.01
C ALA A 564 -32.21 23.04 -10.67
N VAL A 565 -33.31 23.15 -9.93
CA VAL A 565 -34.69 23.02 -10.45
C VAL A 565 -35.01 24.15 -11.42
N LYS A 566 -34.73 25.41 -11.06
CA LYS A 566 -34.93 26.59 -11.91
C LYS A 566 -34.23 26.46 -13.26
N HIS A 567 -33.02 25.92 -13.27
CA HIS A 567 -32.17 25.79 -14.46
C HIS A 567 -32.20 24.40 -15.12
N GLN A 568 -32.99 23.46 -14.58
CA GLN A 568 -33.06 22.07 -15.05
C GLN A 568 -31.67 21.39 -15.12
N THR A 569 -30.86 21.64 -14.10
CA THR A 569 -29.48 21.16 -13.97
C THR A 569 -29.44 19.87 -13.17
N ILE A 570 -28.68 18.87 -13.63
CA ILE A 570 -28.50 17.61 -12.90
C ILE A 570 -27.59 17.86 -11.67
N ILE A 571 -27.98 17.32 -10.53
CA ILE A 571 -27.19 17.35 -9.30
C ILE A 571 -26.43 16.02 -9.17
N LEU A 572 -25.10 16.08 -9.12
CA LEU A 572 -24.26 14.96 -8.72
C LEU A 572 -23.88 15.13 -7.25
N SER A 573 -24.57 14.42 -6.36
CA SER A 573 -24.33 14.45 -4.91
C SER A 573 -23.29 13.38 -4.55
N ASP A 574 -22.03 13.80 -4.38
CA ASP A 574 -20.95 12.96 -3.84
C ASP A 574 -21.10 12.82 -2.32
N GLU A 575 -21.71 11.73 -1.90
CA GLU A 575 -22.02 11.41 -0.49
C GLU A 575 -21.21 10.20 0.00
N VAL A 576 -19.95 10.05 -0.43
CA VAL A 576 -19.11 8.90 -0.02
C VAL A 576 -18.81 8.82 1.48
N TYR A 577 -19.13 9.85 2.26
CA TYR A 577 -19.04 9.87 3.72
C TYR A 577 -20.42 9.92 4.40
N ASP A 578 -21.50 9.49 3.74
CA ASP A 578 -22.89 9.57 4.24
C ASP A 578 -23.19 8.77 5.51
N ARG A 579 -22.22 7.97 6.00
CA ARG A 579 -22.26 7.24 7.28
C ARG A 579 -21.24 7.76 8.30
N LEU A 580 -20.46 8.77 7.95
CA LEU A 580 -19.42 9.35 8.80
C LEU A 580 -19.66 10.85 8.97
N PHE A 581 -20.64 11.18 9.81
CA PHE A 581 -21.02 12.55 10.15
C PHE A 581 -21.19 12.68 11.67
N TYR A 582 -20.97 13.88 12.19
CA TYR A 582 -21.02 14.22 13.62
C TYR A 582 -22.19 15.16 13.95
N VAL A 583 -22.89 15.64 12.91
CA VAL A 583 -24.08 16.50 12.97
C VAL A 583 -25.19 15.91 12.08
N PRO A 584 -26.46 16.31 12.22
CA PRO A 584 -27.53 15.80 11.37
C PRO A 584 -27.22 15.94 9.86
N PHE A 585 -27.32 14.83 9.13
CA PHE A 585 -27.01 14.77 7.70
C PHE A 585 -28.28 14.86 6.85
N THR A 586 -28.26 15.70 5.81
CA THR A 586 -29.36 15.86 4.85
C THR A 586 -28.92 15.41 3.46
N ARG A 587 -29.70 14.51 2.85
CA ARG A 587 -29.53 14.11 1.45
C ARG A 587 -30.31 15.06 0.56
N ILE A 588 -29.64 15.68 -0.42
CA ILE A 588 -30.29 16.67 -1.27
C ILE A 588 -31.42 16.06 -2.11
N ALA A 589 -31.29 14.79 -2.51
CA ALA A 589 -32.32 14.06 -3.24
C ALA A 589 -33.65 13.96 -2.49
N ASN A 590 -33.64 14.08 -1.14
CA ASN A 590 -34.84 13.95 -0.32
C ASN A 590 -35.54 15.29 -0.05
N LEU A 591 -35.07 16.41 -0.60
CA LEU A 591 -35.67 17.71 -0.34
C LEU A 591 -37.05 17.86 -0.97
N SER A 592 -37.20 17.42 -2.22
CA SER A 592 -38.49 17.35 -2.90
C SER A 592 -38.46 16.36 -4.08
N PRO A 593 -39.62 15.89 -4.56
CA PRO A 593 -39.70 15.02 -5.75
C PRO A 593 -39.11 15.65 -7.02
N GLU A 594 -39.16 16.97 -7.17
CA GLU A 594 -38.55 17.70 -8.28
C GLU A 594 -37.02 17.64 -8.22
N VAL A 595 -36.45 17.74 -7.02
CA VAL A 595 -35.00 17.66 -6.80
C VAL A 595 -34.51 16.22 -6.98
N GLU A 596 -35.27 15.24 -6.49
CA GLU A 596 -34.97 13.82 -6.65
C GLU A 596 -34.82 13.43 -8.12
N LYS A 597 -35.73 13.92 -8.99
CA LYS A 597 -35.70 13.68 -10.45
C LYS A 597 -34.44 14.19 -11.14
N LEU A 598 -33.72 15.13 -10.53
CA LEU A 598 -32.50 15.72 -11.06
C LEU A 598 -31.23 15.19 -10.38
N THR A 599 -31.35 14.32 -9.38
CA THR A 599 -30.21 13.96 -8.52
C THR A 599 -29.67 12.55 -8.78
N LEU A 600 -28.35 12.47 -8.97
CA LEU A 600 -27.56 11.25 -8.87
C LEU A 600 -26.77 11.29 -7.56
N THR A 601 -27.04 10.36 -6.65
CA THR A 601 -26.35 10.24 -5.35
C THR A 601 -25.28 9.17 -5.41
N VAL A 602 -24.03 9.52 -5.11
CA VAL A 602 -22.85 8.67 -5.22
C VAL A 602 -22.46 8.15 -3.84
N GLY A 603 -22.16 6.85 -3.73
CA GLY A 603 -21.63 6.25 -2.51
C GLY A 603 -20.40 5.37 -2.73
N SER A 604 -19.72 5.00 -1.64
CA SER A 604 -18.50 4.18 -1.71
C SER A 604 -18.41 3.16 -0.57
N ALA A 605 -18.30 1.87 -0.93
CA ALA A 605 -18.02 0.81 0.04
C ALA A 605 -16.62 0.98 0.64
N GLY A 606 -15.66 1.48 -0.15
CA GLY A 606 -14.30 1.68 0.32
C GLY A 606 -14.18 2.75 1.40
N LYS A 607 -15.07 3.75 1.40
CA LYS A 607 -15.15 4.77 2.46
C LYS A 607 -15.98 4.27 3.64
N ASN A 608 -17.13 3.64 3.38
CA ASN A 608 -18.02 3.15 4.42
C ASN A 608 -17.41 2.01 5.24
N PHE A 609 -16.64 1.11 4.64
CA PHE A 609 -16.12 -0.09 5.29
C PHE A 609 -14.60 -0.15 5.42
N TYR A 610 -13.94 1.00 5.38
CA TYR A 610 -12.48 1.12 5.54
C TYR A 610 -11.64 0.36 4.50
N ALA A 611 -12.25 0.01 3.37
CA ALA A 611 -11.69 -0.87 2.34
C ALA A 611 -11.44 -0.12 1.02
N THR A 612 -10.71 1.00 1.06
CA THR A 612 -10.54 1.90 -0.10
C THR A 612 -9.97 1.21 -1.35
N GLY A 613 -9.20 0.14 -1.15
CA GLY A 613 -8.62 -0.70 -2.21
C GLY A 613 -9.60 -1.64 -2.91
N TRP A 614 -10.83 -1.84 -2.41
CA TRP A 614 -11.80 -2.76 -3.02
C TRP A 614 -12.47 -2.20 -4.27
N ARG A 615 -12.43 -0.88 -4.45
CA ARG A 615 -12.97 -0.18 -5.63
C ARG A 615 -14.43 -0.58 -5.95
N VAL A 616 -15.30 -0.54 -4.94
CA VAL A 616 -16.76 -0.71 -5.09
C VAL A 616 -17.47 0.58 -4.69
N GLY A 617 -18.33 1.08 -5.59
CA GLY A 617 -19.18 2.26 -5.40
C GLY A 617 -20.54 2.04 -6.04
N TRP A 618 -21.43 3.02 -5.92
CA TRP A 618 -22.76 2.98 -6.52
C TRP A 618 -23.28 4.37 -6.81
N LEU A 619 -24.27 4.44 -7.70
CA LEU A 619 -25.12 5.61 -7.89
C LEU A 619 -26.57 5.22 -7.66
N ILE A 620 -27.30 6.09 -6.96
CA ILE A 620 -28.74 6.01 -6.73
C ILE A 620 -29.39 7.23 -7.40
N GLY A 621 -30.47 7.02 -8.14
CA GLY A 621 -31.20 8.09 -8.80
C GLY A 621 -32.37 7.55 -9.63
N PRO A 622 -33.17 8.43 -10.24
CA PRO A 622 -34.29 8.01 -11.08
C PRO A 622 -33.79 7.20 -12.29
N PRO A 623 -34.60 6.28 -12.83
CA PRO A 623 -34.21 5.40 -13.93
C PRO A 623 -33.67 6.14 -15.17
N GLU A 624 -34.24 7.31 -15.47
CA GLU A 624 -33.84 8.18 -16.58
C GLU A 624 -32.41 8.71 -16.42
N LEU A 625 -31.94 8.87 -15.18
CA LEU A 625 -30.57 9.26 -14.90
C LEU A 625 -29.63 8.06 -14.80
N ILE A 626 -30.09 6.94 -14.23
CA ILE A 626 -29.28 5.72 -14.05
C ILE A 626 -28.98 5.02 -15.37
N GLN A 627 -29.88 5.07 -16.35
CA GLN A 627 -29.71 4.36 -17.62
C GLN A 627 -28.50 4.88 -18.44
N PRO A 628 -28.30 6.20 -18.65
CA PRO A 628 -27.08 6.71 -19.30
C PRO A 628 -25.80 6.38 -18.53
N VAL A 629 -25.80 6.46 -17.20
CA VAL A 629 -24.65 6.04 -16.36
C VAL A 629 -24.34 4.56 -16.57
N THR A 630 -25.37 3.72 -16.65
CA THR A 630 -25.21 2.29 -16.94
C THR A 630 -24.57 2.05 -18.30
N ALA A 631 -25.00 2.78 -19.33
CA ALA A 631 -24.43 2.68 -20.66
C ALA A 631 -22.94 3.07 -20.67
N ALA A 632 -22.57 4.16 -19.99
CA ALA A 632 -21.19 4.59 -19.84
C ALA A 632 -20.33 3.59 -19.07
N HIS A 633 -20.77 3.15 -17.89
CA HIS A 633 -20.04 2.18 -17.05
C HIS A 633 -19.74 0.89 -17.82
N THR A 634 -20.72 0.40 -18.59
CA THR A 634 -20.58 -0.82 -19.38
C THR A 634 -19.50 -0.69 -20.48
N ARG A 635 -19.16 0.53 -20.91
CA ARG A 635 -18.10 0.80 -21.90
C ARG A 635 -16.76 1.16 -21.27
N ILE A 636 -16.77 1.65 -20.04
CA ILE A 636 -15.56 2.01 -19.29
C ILE A 636 -14.97 0.75 -18.63
N CYS A 637 -15.76 0.07 -17.80
CA CYS A 637 -15.31 -1.08 -17.01
C CYS A 637 -16.00 -2.39 -17.35
N PHE A 638 -17.13 -2.36 -18.08
CA PHE A 638 -18.04 -3.49 -18.32
C PHE A 638 -18.71 -4.04 -17.06
N SER A 639 -17.95 -4.42 -16.04
CA SER A 639 -18.43 -4.91 -14.76
C SER A 639 -17.45 -4.61 -13.63
N THR A 640 -17.97 -4.30 -12.45
CA THR A 640 -17.18 -4.10 -11.22
C THR A 640 -16.72 -5.44 -10.60
N PRO A 641 -15.58 -5.54 -9.88
CA PRO A 641 -15.10 -6.80 -9.30
C PRO A 641 -16.11 -7.55 -8.42
N ALA A 642 -16.48 -8.77 -8.81
CA ALA A 642 -17.57 -9.53 -8.21
C ALA A 642 -17.37 -9.95 -6.74
N PRO A 643 -16.18 -10.41 -6.27
CA PRO A 643 -16.01 -10.83 -4.88
C PRO A 643 -16.24 -9.67 -3.90
N PHE A 644 -15.75 -8.48 -4.23
CA PHE A 644 -15.89 -7.30 -3.37
C PHE A 644 -17.30 -6.71 -3.40
N GLN A 645 -18.04 -6.91 -4.49
CA GLN A 645 -19.48 -6.61 -4.50
C GLN A 645 -20.26 -7.53 -3.55
N GLU A 646 -19.94 -8.83 -3.53
CA GLU A 646 -20.56 -9.79 -2.62
C GLU A 646 -20.22 -9.44 -1.15
N ALA A 647 -18.95 -9.11 -0.87
CA ALA A 647 -18.51 -8.70 0.44
C ALA A 647 -19.18 -7.39 0.91
N ALA A 648 -19.32 -6.41 0.02
CA ALA A 648 -20.03 -5.17 0.34
C ALA A 648 -21.53 -5.42 0.61
N ALA A 649 -22.16 -6.35 -0.10
CA ALA A 649 -23.57 -6.69 0.15
C ALA A 649 -23.76 -7.26 1.55
N ILE A 650 -22.92 -8.23 1.93
CA ILE A 650 -22.89 -8.79 3.28
C ILE A 650 -22.55 -7.71 4.32
N GLY A 651 -21.64 -6.79 3.97
CA GLY A 651 -21.30 -5.63 4.78
C GLY A 651 -22.53 -4.83 5.17
N PHE A 652 -23.35 -4.42 4.20
CA PHE A 652 -24.60 -3.71 4.46
C PHE A 652 -25.64 -4.55 5.22
N GLU A 653 -25.77 -5.84 4.91
CA GLU A 653 -26.70 -6.75 5.60
C GLU A 653 -26.36 -6.97 7.09
N GLN A 654 -25.10 -6.77 7.47
CA GLN A 654 -24.59 -7.07 8.81
C GLN A 654 -24.15 -5.85 9.62
N ALA A 655 -23.91 -4.70 9.00
CA ALA A 655 -23.33 -3.53 9.67
C ALA A 655 -24.13 -3.10 10.91
N ASP A 656 -25.45 -2.99 10.81
CA ASP A 656 -26.32 -2.59 11.93
C ASP A 656 -26.25 -3.61 13.08
N LYS A 657 -26.27 -4.90 12.76
CA LYS A 657 -26.19 -5.99 13.76
C LYS A 657 -24.85 -6.01 14.50
N ASN A 658 -23.79 -5.52 13.85
CA ASN A 658 -22.46 -5.40 14.46
C ASN A 658 -22.25 -4.03 15.14
N GLY A 659 -23.24 -3.14 15.17
CA GLY A 659 -23.08 -1.79 15.73
C GLY A 659 -22.06 -0.92 14.97
N PHE A 660 -21.75 -1.28 13.73
CA PHE A 660 -20.58 -0.78 13.02
C PHE A 660 -20.64 0.72 12.72
N TRP A 661 -21.82 1.26 12.37
CA TRP A 661 -21.96 2.68 12.02
C TRP A 661 -21.74 3.59 13.24
N ASP A 662 -22.35 3.25 14.37
CA ASP A 662 -22.22 4.01 15.61
C ASP A 662 -20.77 3.98 16.12
N GLU A 663 -20.12 2.81 16.04
CA GLU A 663 -18.72 2.66 16.41
C GLU A 663 -17.80 3.45 15.48
N THR A 664 -18.06 3.45 14.17
CA THR A 664 -17.31 4.24 13.17
C THR A 664 -17.35 5.74 13.49
N ILE A 665 -18.53 6.29 13.78
CA ILE A 665 -18.69 7.71 14.13
C ILE A 665 -17.94 8.03 15.42
N LYS A 666 -18.13 7.21 16.46
CA LYS A 666 -17.48 7.38 17.76
C LYS A 666 -15.95 7.32 17.66
N GLU A 667 -15.43 6.30 16.97
CA GLU A 667 -14.01 6.06 16.79
C GLU A 667 -13.36 7.23 16.04
N MET A 668 -13.92 7.61 14.89
CA MET A 668 -13.31 8.65 14.07
C MET A 668 -13.40 10.03 14.73
N LYS A 669 -14.49 10.34 15.41
CA LYS A 669 -14.60 11.57 16.21
C LYS A 669 -13.51 11.62 17.29
N ALA A 670 -13.30 10.53 18.01
CA ALA A 670 -12.24 10.46 19.02
C ALA A 670 -10.84 10.68 18.42
N LYS A 671 -10.59 10.24 17.18
CA LYS A 671 -9.34 10.48 16.45
C LYS A 671 -9.19 11.95 16.01
N VAL A 672 -10.29 12.60 15.59
CA VAL A 672 -10.32 14.05 15.34
C VAL A 672 -9.94 14.80 16.61
N ASP A 673 -10.66 14.54 17.71
CA ASP A 673 -10.46 15.22 18.99
C ASP A 673 -9.01 15.02 19.48
N ARG A 674 -8.48 13.80 19.35
CA ARG A 674 -7.08 13.48 19.73
C ARG A 674 -6.04 14.26 18.94
N LEU A 675 -6.15 14.32 17.62
CA LEU A 675 -5.18 15.08 16.82
C LEU A 675 -5.31 16.57 17.10
N ASN A 676 -6.53 17.05 17.37
CA ASN A 676 -6.80 18.45 17.69
C ASN A 676 -6.08 18.94 18.96
N GLU A 677 -5.87 18.08 19.96
CA GLU A 677 -5.14 18.43 21.19
C GLU A 677 -3.81 19.17 20.93
N VAL A 678 -3.00 18.73 19.96
CA VAL A 678 -1.71 19.39 19.69
C VAL A 678 -1.88 20.76 19.04
N PHE A 679 -2.92 20.97 18.25
CA PHE A 679 -3.17 22.26 17.61
C PHE A 679 -3.70 23.28 18.64
N GLU A 680 -4.50 22.83 19.61
CA GLU A 680 -4.88 23.64 20.78
C GLU A 680 -3.66 24.01 21.62
N GLU A 681 -2.77 23.05 21.93
CA GLU A 681 -1.51 23.30 22.63
C GLU A 681 -0.63 24.35 21.93
N LEU A 682 -0.63 24.35 20.59
CA LEU A 682 0.15 25.26 19.75
C LEU A 682 -0.58 26.56 19.40
N ASN A 683 -1.82 26.75 19.87
CA ASN A 683 -2.68 27.88 19.53
C ASN A 683 -2.84 28.07 18.00
N LEU A 684 -2.90 26.97 17.25
CA LEU A 684 -3.16 26.94 15.81
C LEU A 684 -4.65 26.69 15.56
N PRO A 685 -5.37 27.63 14.90
CA PRO A 685 -6.79 27.48 14.68
C PRO A 685 -7.16 26.27 13.82
N VAL A 686 -8.20 25.56 14.23
CA VAL A 686 -8.72 24.36 13.57
C VAL A 686 -10.15 24.60 13.07
N THR A 687 -10.43 24.13 11.85
CA THR A 687 -11.81 23.96 11.38
C THR A 687 -12.29 22.58 11.83
N TYR A 688 -13.18 22.54 12.81
CA TYR A 688 -13.77 21.30 13.30
C TYR A 688 -14.65 20.66 12.23
N PRO A 689 -14.33 19.44 11.77
CA PRO A 689 -15.13 18.77 10.75
C PRO A 689 -16.49 18.39 11.35
N GLU A 690 -17.54 18.53 10.54
CA GLU A 690 -18.88 18.04 10.83
C GLU A 690 -19.10 16.63 10.27
N GLY A 691 -18.18 16.13 9.43
CA GLY A 691 -18.13 14.75 8.98
C GLY A 691 -16.81 14.43 8.28
N GLY A 692 -16.67 13.16 7.88
CA GLY A 692 -15.44 12.63 7.30
C GLY A 692 -14.30 12.50 8.32
N TYR A 693 -13.08 12.31 7.81
CA TYR A 693 -11.88 12.08 8.62
C TYR A 693 -10.73 13.03 8.27
N PHE A 694 -11.05 14.16 7.65
CA PHE A 694 -10.08 15.22 7.37
C PHE A 694 -10.22 16.34 8.40
N LEU A 695 -9.09 16.97 8.72
CA LEU A 695 -8.99 18.10 9.62
C LEU A 695 -8.22 19.21 8.90
N LEU A 696 -8.84 20.39 8.77
CA LEU A 696 -8.15 21.58 8.25
C LEU A 696 -7.65 22.42 9.41
N VAL A 697 -6.37 22.79 9.33
CA VAL A 697 -5.69 23.61 10.34
C VAL A 697 -5.11 24.84 9.66
N ASN A 698 -5.41 26.02 10.19
CA ASN A 698 -4.81 27.27 9.73
C ASN A 698 -3.43 27.45 10.37
N MET A 699 -2.42 27.59 9.51
CA MET A 699 -1.00 27.65 9.81
C MET A 699 -0.42 29.05 9.54
N ALA A 700 -1.24 30.11 9.49
CA ALA A 700 -0.77 31.49 9.28
C ALA A 700 0.26 31.93 10.33
N LYS A 701 0.12 31.44 11.57
CA LYS A 701 1.04 31.72 12.68
C LYS A 701 2.42 31.07 12.53
N VAL A 702 2.55 30.03 11.71
CA VAL A 702 3.82 29.34 11.48
C VAL A 702 4.70 30.17 10.53
N LYS A 703 5.82 30.68 11.02
CA LYS A 703 6.78 31.45 10.23
C LYS A 703 7.82 30.53 9.60
N LEU A 704 7.77 30.43 8.28
CA LEU A 704 8.83 29.81 7.50
C LEU A 704 10.07 30.73 7.52
N PRO A 705 11.29 30.22 7.75
CA PRO A 705 12.50 31.02 7.65
C PRO A 705 12.61 31.69 6.27
N GLU A 706 13.00 32.97 6.21
CA GLU A 706 13.03 33.75 4.95
C GLU A 706 13.91 33.09 3.88
N ASP A 707 15.06 32.53 4.28
CA ASP A 707 16.02 31.86 3.41
C ASP A 707 15.85 30.32 3.38
N TYR A 708 14.66 29.80 3.71
CA TYR A 708 14.45 28.35 3.71
C TYR A 708 14.59 27.77 2.29
N PRO A 709 15.42 26.73 2.08
CA PRO A 709 15.70 26.21 0.75
C PRO A 709 14.54 25.35 0.22
N PHE A 710 13.65 25.96 -0.56
CA PHE A 710 12.63 25.24 -1.30
C PHE A 710 13.13 24.81 -2.68
N PRO A 711 12.86 23.57 -3.12
CA PRO A 711 13.15 23.20 -4.50
C PRO A 711 12.30 24.05 -5.47
N PRO A 712 12.77 24.32 -6.71
CA PRO A 712 12.10 25.25 -7.62
C PRO A 712 10.61 24.95 -7.89
N HIS A 713 10.25 23.66 -7.91
CA HIS A 713 8.88 23.20 -8.14
C HIS A 713 7.94 23.42 -6.94
N VAL A 714 8.48 23.68 -5.74
CA VAL A 714 7.73 24.07 -4.53
C VAL A 714 7.78 25.59 -4.34
N ALA A 715 8.92 26.22 -4.59
CA ALA A 715 9.11 27.67 -4.41
C ALA A 715 8.12 28.52 -5.23
N SER A 716 7.71 28.01 -6.40
CA SER A 716 6.75 28.62 -7.33
C SER A 716 5.28 28.35 -7.00
N ARG A 717 4.97 27.60 -5.94
CA ARG A 717 3.61 27.25 -5.52
C ARG A 717 3.13 28.15 -4.37
N PRO A 718 1.81 28.16 -4.06
CA PRO A 718 1.25 28.89 -2.93
C PRO A 718 1.87 28.49 -1.58
N ARG A 719 1.61 29.29 -0.54
CA ARG A 719 2.28 29.16 0.76
C ARG A 719 2.10 27.79 1.43
N ASP A 720 0.93 27.19 1.33
CA ASP A 720 0.61 25.86 1.88
C ASP A 720 1.48 24.73 1.29
N PHE A 721 1.89 24.82 0.02
CA PHE A 721 2.87 23.88 -0.55
C PHE A 721 4.23 23.98 0.12
N LYS A 722 4.67 25.21 0.43
CA LYS A 722 5.91 25.47 1.16
C LYS A 722 5.81 24.97 2.59
N LEU A 723 4.66 25.19 3.25
CA LEU A 723 4.36 24.64 4.57
C LEU A 723 4.38 23.11 4.56
N ALA A 724 3.72 22.45 3.61
CA ALA A 724 3.69 20.99 3.53
C ALA A 724 5.10 20.41 3.32
N TRP A 725 5.90 21.03 2.45
CA TRP A 725 7.32 20.68 2.30
C TRP A 725 8.09 20.85 3.62
N PHE A 726 7.94 22.00 4.26
CA PHE A 726 8.61 22.32 5.53
C PHE A 726 8.22 21.34 6.65
N LEU A 727 6.94 20.99 6.80
CA LEU A 727 6.47 19.99 7.75
C LEU A 727 7.13 18.63 7.52
N ILE A 728 7.33 18.25 6.26
CA ILE A 728 7.98 16.97 5.93
C ILE A 728 9.47 17.00 6.26
N GLN A 729 10.17 18.08 5.91
CA GLN A 729 11.63 18.18 6.06
C GLN A 729 12.06 18.47 7.50
N GLU A 730 11.35 19.35 8.20
CA GLU A 730 11.75 19.84 9.54
C GLU A 730 11.02 19.15 10.69
N ILE A 731 9.78 18.72 10.45
CA ILE A 731 8.91 18.13 11.48
C ILE A 731 8.75 16.62 11.27
N GLY A 732 8.96 16.12 10.05
CA GLY A 732 8.78 14.71 9.70
C GLY A 732 7.31 14.28 9.64
N VAL A 733 6.40 15.20 9.35
CA VAL A 733 4.95 14.94 9.22
C VAL A 733 4.49 15.32 7.81
N ALA A 734 3.90 14.38 7.08
CA ALA A 734 3.32 14.65 5.78
C ALA A 734 1.83 15.01 5.91
N ALA A 735 1.45 16.11 5.27
CA ALA A 735 0.08 16.62 5.19
C ALA A 735 -0.15 17.20 3.78
N ILE A 736 -1.39 17.54 3.43
CA ILE A 736 -1.73 17.97 2.06
C ILE A 736 -2.02 19.48 2.00
N PRO A 737 -1.41 20.22 1.05
CA PRO A 737 -1.74 21.60 0.75
C PRO A 737 -3.11 21.68 0.04
N PRO A 738 -4.14 22.33 0.64
CA PRO A 738 -5.47 22.41 0.05
C PRO A 738 -5.54 23.23 -1.24
N THR A 739 -4.58 24.11 -1.54
CA THR A 739 -4.60 24.91 -2.77
C THR A 739 -4.43 24.08 -4.05
N GLU A 740 -4.05 22.80 -3.96
CA GLU A 740 -4.18 21.87 -5.09
C GLU A 740 -5.64 21.68 -5.53
N PHE A 741 -6.57 21.85 -4.59
CA PHE A 741 -8.02 21.73 -4.78
C PHE A 741 -8.68 23.06 -5.14
N TYR A 742 -7.88 24.06 -5.54
CA TYR A 742 -8.32 25.37 -5.98
C TYR A 742 -7.70 25.73 -7.33
N THR A 743 -8.39 26.61 -8.04
CA THR A 743 -7.85 27.38 -9.15
C THR A 743 -6.79 28.36 -8.65
N PRO A 744 -5.83 28.75 -9.51
CA PRO A 744 -4.80 29.72 -9.13
C PRO A 744 -5.34 31.05 -8.60
N ASN A 745 -6.49 31.51 -9.11
CA ASN A 745 -7.08 32.78 -8.70
C ASN A 745 -7.65 32.71 -7.27
N ASN A 746 -8.19 31.55 -6.87
CA ASN A 746 -8.84 31.37 -5.57
C ASN A 746 -7.93 30.69 -4.53
N ALA A 747 -6.71 30.30 -4.91
CA ALA A 747 -5.74 29.65 -4.01
C ALA A 747 -5.45 30.47 -2.74
N HIS A 748 -5.52 31.80 -2.81
CA HIS A 748 -5.33 32.69 -1.65
C HIS A 748 -6.31 32.44 -0.50
N LEU A 749 -7.50 31.85 -0.78
CA LEU A 749 -8.48 31.51 0.25
C LEU A 749 -8.00 30.39 1.18
N ALA A 750 -7.08 29.54 0.73
CA ALA A 750 -6.64 28.35 1.47
C ALA A 750 -5.13 28.21 1.62
N GLU A 751 -4.33 29.19 1.18
CA GLU A 751 -2.87 29.11 1.20
C GLU A 751 -2.23 29.09 2.60
N ASP A 752 -3.03 29.39 3.62
CA ASP A 752 -2.66 29.26 5.03
C ASP A 752 -3.16 27.98 5.68
N TYR A 753 -3.95 27.16 5.00
CA TYR A 753 -4.50 25.93 5.57
C TYR A 753 -3.67 24.70 5.20
N ILE A 754 -3.68 23.69 6.06
CA ILE A 754 -3.11 22.36 5.80
C ILE A 754 -4.14 21.28 6.16
N ARG A 755 -4.28 20.28 5.29
CA ARG A 755 -5.18 19.13 5.49
C ARG A 755 -4.44 17.94 6.10
N PHE A 756 -4.95 17.47 7.24
CA PHE A 756 -4.54 16.22 7.89
C PHE A 756 -5.65 15.17 7.79
N ALA A 757 -5.27 13.90 7.71
CA ALA A 757 -6.17 12.74 7.72
C ALA A 757 -6.01 11.98 9.03
N VAL A 758 -7.08 11.87 9.80
CA VAL A 758 -7.07 11.24 11.14
C VAL A 758 -7.37 9.74 11.12
N CYS A 759 -7.71 9.17 9.96
CA CYS A 759 -8.01 7.76 9.77
C CYS A 759 -6.74 6.87 9.85
N LYS A 760 -6.00 6.97 10.97
CA LYS A 760 -4.75 6.26 11.26
C LYS A 760 -4.84 5.55 12.60
N ASN A 761 -3.89 4.66 12.87
CA ASN A 761 -3.77 4.06 14.19
C ASN A 761 -3.47 5.14 15.23
N ASP A 762 -3.95 4.89 16.44
CA ASP A 762 -3.82 5.78 17.59
C ASP A 762 -2.36 6.14 17.90
N ASP A 763 -1.45 5.19 17.79
CA ASP A 763 -0.01 5.39 18.00
C ASP A 763 0.63 6.29 16.92
N ILE A 764 0.10 6.27 15.69
CA ILE A 764 0.55 7.17 14.62
C ILE A 764 0.08 8.60 14.87
N LEU A 765 -1.14 8.77 15.39
CA LEU A 765 -1.64 10.10 15.78
C LEU A 765 -0.84 10.66 16.97
N GLU A 766 -0.51 9.84 17.97
CA GLU A 766 0.36 10.28 19.08
C GLU A 766 1.77 10.65 18.61
N GLN A 767 2.36 9.87 17.71
CA GLN A 767 3.65 10.23 17.08
C GLN A 767 3.55 11.53 16.27
N ALA A 768 2.43 11.77 15.58
CA ALA A 768 2.20 13.01 14.87
C ALA A 768 2.15 14.20 15.84
N LYS A 769 1.40 14.08 16.94
CA LYS A 769 1.31 15.13 17.98
C LYS A 769 2.69 15.48 18.51
N GLU A 770 3.47 14.47 18.89
CA GLU A 770 4.82 14.69 19.42
C GLU A 770 5.72 15.45 18.44
N ARG A 771 5.68 15.08 17.16
CA ARG A 771 6.44 15.79 16.12
C ARG A 771 5.92 17.20 15.91
N LEU A 772 4.60 17.38 15.81
CA LEU A 772 3.96 18.66 15.56
C LEU A 772 4.25 19.69 16.65
N ARG A 773 4.49 19.28 17.92
CA ARG A 773 4.98 20.19 18.98
C ARG A 773 6.28 20.89 18.60
N GLY A 774 7.08 20.30 17.72
CA GLY A 774 8.27 20.92 17.13
C GLY A 774 7.98 22.21 16.35
N LEU A 775 6.73 22.49 15.98
CA LEU A 775 6.31 23.76 15.39
C LEU A 775 6.38 24.94 16.36
N LYS A 776 6.39 24.70 17.69
CA LYS A 776 6.39 25.78 18.69
C LYS A 776 7.50 26.81 18.47
N LYS A 777 8.68 26.37 18.01
CA LYS A 777 9.83 27.27 17.72
C LYS A 777 9.64 28.15 16.47
N TYR A 778 8.61 27.88 15.67
CA TYR A 778 8.28 28.62 14.45
C TYR A 778 6.97 29.41 14.60
N ILE A 779 6.36 29.42 15.78
CA ILE A 779 5.15 30.18 16.09
C ILE A 779 5.57 31.38 16.94
N GLN A 780 5.18 32.58 16.55
CA GLN A 780 5.38 33.79 17.37
C GLN A 780 4.34 33.81 18.49
N GLU A 781 4.75 34.21 19.70
CA GLU A 781 3.85 34.45 20.84
C GLU A 781 2.81 35.55 20.53
#